data_AF-A0A2M8G6X1-F1
#
_entry.id   AF-A0A2M8G6X1-F1
#
_cell.length_a   1.000
_cell.length_b   1.000
_cell.length_c   1.000
_cell.angle_alpha   90.00
_cell.angle_beta   90.00
_cell.angle_gamma   90.00
#
_symmetry.space_group_name_H-M   'P 1'
#
loop_
_entity.id
_entity.type
_entity.pdbx_description
1 polymer ?
#
loop_
_entity_poly.entity_id
_entity_poly.type
_entity_poly.pdbx_seq_one_letter_code
_entity_poly.pdbx_strand_id
1 'polypeptide(L)'
;MGLDTKLSRKTRTRSLVVGGAGFIGSHLCEALLAQNQTVVCLDDLTTGSTENLLTAQRDPHFTFIEGDLSLADFSSFKNVDYIFHLAGLEAYLQEVKPSLQTLLTNSLGTKNLLDFALRTEAKFLFASTVDIYSGVASSLSLKFYYGKTEEDESRFSHNEAKRFGEALVEEYQNKYHLNTRVVRLADVYGSRMNLEADSPLNRLFAQAIEKKSLVVGNDGLRIFHPTYIGDVVYGIQRAALLDNTEAGIYYLVNPQEVEVYELAQLLSQQEKMPLKVEFQKSEEILLPPAKIEIAKSKEELRWEPKVSLKEGIKFTLLYFNQAENLTSQAQVTQEVQPKSKVAGQEEEASGMDKKSSSPFKFSFKNLLHSAHKPAEEAKEPKSDFKKLSSQKKDQPEGESPTKHAGVKPVKILILVASLSLVLIGLVGPLLSSLFFSYRGVKALEKAKADFSQLKFTQAQSELQKAAKSFNVANRNLEDLQWFATLFHWRDTSQDVSYLLSAAEDVSRALFSVSVGIEPVFGGIQNTLNPDPQEKNDFQKITRLADIEYTMALNKLSEAQAKIGAVRSQNFPPFLATKISQLEIQTLFAKEIIGKASLLNRLLPTIVGQNEDKVYLLLFQNNMERRATGGFIGSYGRILLKEGLLAEIKVDDIYNPDGLSKETIIPPAPLKQYLKVESWGMRDANWSPDFSKTAEQMIELYEKATSDRVDGVMALDLFFVEDLLRELGPMVLVDKGETITADNLFEKAEYYAEVNFKPGSEGKSDFLGDLGFQITQTLKTLPLSRWLNLVQVLQQDLQTKHLLLYFKEPVLEDLVLEQNWGGKVQETAGDFLWVVDSNVGGNKADYFVDRQVQYTVEVGRDGELTVQVLINYQHRGESEAWPGGTYKDYLRVYTPLGSKLATAENFIDGPATEEDLGYTVFAGYLEVSPTTTQIVSLAYSLPDKLVLGKDNLTYSFMGQKQAGARDEAFQFAMSWPQYLTLQSADPQGEILSQTYKFQTLLNSDQPVVLQF
;
A
#
# COMPACT_ATOMS: atom_id res chain seq x y z
N MET A 1 16.25 45.63 -32.01
CA MET A 1 17.48 45.81 -32.82
C MET A 1 17.53 44.68 -33.83
N GLY A 2 17.66 45.03 -35.11
CA GLY A 2 17.33 44.16 -36.24
C GLY A 2 18.27 42.98 -36.45
N LEU A 3 17.71 41.90 -36.98
CA LEU A 3 18.45 40.85 -37.67
C LEU A 3 17.92 40.74 -39.09
N ASP A 4 18.86 40.92 -40.00
CA ASP A 4 18.73 40.94 -41.45
C ASP A 4 18.10 39.66 -42.00
N THR A 5 17.05 39.85 -42.78
CA THR A 5 16.42 38.86 -43.64
C THR A 5 17.33 38.50 -44.81
N LYS A 6 17.79 37.25 -44.89
CA LYS A 6 18.17 36.63 -46.18
C LYS A 6 16.99 35.81 -46.71
N LEU A 7 16.47 36.26 -47.86
CA LEU A 7 15.39 35.65 -48.62
C LEU A 7 15.67 34.17 -48.97
N SER A 8 14.68 33.32 -48.72
CA SER A 8 14.44 32.09 -49.49
C SER A 8 12.95 31.71 -49.43
N ARG A 9 12.26 31.85 -50.58
CA ARG A 9 10.89 31.39 -50.94
C ARG A 9 9.73 31.66 -49.95
N LYS A 10 8.91 32.68 -50.26
CA LYS A 10 7.59 32.99 -49.64
C LYS A 10 6.52 31.93 -49.96
N THR A 11 6.63 30.73 -49.41
CA THR A 11 5.48 29.84 -49.23
C THR A 11 5.03 29.95 -47.78
N ARG A 12 3.74 30.22 -47.52
CA ARG A 12 3.20 30.22 -46.15
C ARG A 12 3.48 28.87 -45.53
N THR A 13 3.95 28.88 -44.28
CA THR A 13 4.08 27.69 -43.45
C THR A 13 2.74 26.97 -43.35
N ARG A 14 2.74 25.65 -43.51
CA ARG A 14 1.54 24.82 -43.47
C ARG A 14 1.51 23.94 -42.23
N SER A 15 0.46 24.07 -41.44
CA SER A 15 0.25 23.34 -40.20
C SER A 15 -0.96 22.41 -40.31
N LEU A 16 -0.76 21.14 -39.98
CA LEU A 16 -1.83 20.17 -39.78
C LEU A 16 -2.17 20.09 -38.29
N VAL A 17 -3.41 20.40 -37.93
CA VAL A 17 -3.93 20.31 -36.56
C VAL A 17 -4.94 19.18 -36.52
N VAL A 18 -4.57 18.08 -35.85
CA VAL A 18 -5.45 16.91 -35.68
C VAL A 18 -6.13 17.00 -34.33
N GLY A 19 -7.45 16.86 -34.29
CA GLY A 19 -8.27 17.27 -33.14
C GLY A 19 -8.53 18.79 -33.13
N GLY A 20 -8.51 19.42 -34.30
CA GLY A 20 -8.58 20.88 -34.44
C GLY A 20 -9.99 21.48 -34.22
N ALA A 21 -11.06 20.68 -34.28
CA ALA A 21 -12.43 21.13 -34.00
C ALA A 21 -12.78 21.08 -32.51
N GLY A 22 -11.86 20.59 -31.68
CA GLY A 22 -11.99 20.56 -30.23
C GLY A 22 -11.81 21.92 -29.54
N PHE A 23 -12.08 21.94 -28.23
CA PHE A 23 -11.74 23.01 -27.30
C PHE A 23 -10.32 23.56 -27.53
N ILE A 24 -9.26 22.76 -27.35
CA ILE A 24 -7.88 23.28 -27.44
C ILE A 24 -7.46 23.50 -28.90
N GLY A 25 -7.82 22.56 -29.77
CA GLY A 25 -7.43 22.58 -31.17
C GLY A 25 -7.96 23.79 -31.93
N SER A 26 -9.17 24.25 -31.62
CA SER A 26 -9.79 25.38 -32.33
C SER A 26 -9.09 26.71 -32.01
N HIS A 27 -8.72 26.94 -30.75
CA HIS A 27 -7.90 28.09 -30.36
C HIS A 27 -6.51 28.04 -31.00
N LEU A 28 -5.90 26.86 -31.09
CA LEU A 28 -4.62 26.70 -31.77
C LEU A 28 -4.73 27.00 -33.27
N CYS A 29 -5.80 26.55 -33.94
CA CYS A 29 -6.05 26.87 -35.35
C CYS A 29 -6.09 28.38 -35.58
N GLU A 30 -6.86 29.11 -34.78
CA GLU A 30 -6.95 30.58 -34.85
C GLU A 30 -5.61 31.26 -34.58
N ALA A 31 -4.88 30.80 -33.56
CA ALA A 31 -3.59 31.36 -33.20
C ALA A 31 -2.52 31.16 -34.28
N LEU A 32 -2.55 30.03 -35.01
CA LEU A 32 -1.65 29.76 -36.13
C LEU A 32 -2.03 30.57 -37.39
N LEU A 33 -3.33 30.72 -37.69
CA LEU A 33 -3.81 31.60 -38.76
C LEU A 33 -3.40 33.06 -38.52
N ALA A 34 -3.51 33.54 -37.28
CA ALA A 34 -3.06 34.86 -36.87
C ALA A 34 -1.55 35.08 -37.06
N GLN A 35 -0.76 34.00 -37.07
CA GLN A 35 0.67 34.02 -37.41
C GLN A 35 0.93 33.87 -38.92
N ASN A 36 -0.07 34.12 -39.77
CA ASN A 36 0.01 34.07 -41.22
C ASN A 36 0.44 32.68 -41.75
N GLN A 37 -0.01 31.61 -41.09
CA GLN A 37 0.15 30.23 -41.55
C GLN A 37 -1.06 29.75 -42.37
N THR A 38 -0.90 28.64 -43.09
CA THR A 38 -2.01 27.89 -43.69
C THR A 38 -2.34 26.72 -42.78
N VAL A 39 -3.58 26.59 -42.34
CA VAL A 39 -3.97 25.59 -41.34
C VAL A 39 -4.94 24.57 -41.96
N VAL A 40 -4.60 23.30 -41.82
CA VAL A 40 -5.49 22.18 -42.14
C VAL A 40 -5.93 21.55 -40.82
N CYS A 41 -7.22 21.55 -40.55
CA CYS A 41 -7.83 20.88 -39.42
C CYS A 41 -8.34 19.50 -39.84
N LEU A 42 -7.92 18.44 -39.16
CA LEU A 42 -8.47 17.09 -39.28
C LEU A 42 -9.19 16.73 -37.97
N ASP A 43 -10.46 16.40 -38.04
CA ASP A 43 -11.26 16.03 -36.86
C ASP A 43 -12.39 15.08 -37.26
N ASP A 44 -12.78 14.16 -36.38
CA ASP A 44 -13.89 13.24 -36.60
C ASP A 44 -15.19 13.67 -35.89
N LEU A 45 -15.15 14.82 -35.18
CA LEU A 45 -16.26 15.40 -34.43
C LEU A 45 -16.81 14.49 -33.32
N THR A 46 -16.01 13.53 -32.83
CA THR A 46 -16.40 12.67 -31.69
C THR A 46 -16.59 13.49 -30.42
N THR A 47 -15.64 14.39 -30.11
CA THR A 47 -15.74 15.36 -29.01
C THR A 47 -15.66 16.81 -29.49
N GLY A 48 -15.22 17.03 -30.74
CA GLY A 48 -15.12 18.36 -31.35
C GLY A 48 -16.45 18.84 -31.95
N SER A 49 -16.51 20.12 -32.27
CA SER A 49 -17.68 20.72 -32.92
C SER A 49 -17.25 21.67 -34.04
N THR A 50 -17.99 21.66 -35.15
CA THR A 50 -17.76 22.62 -36.23
C THR A 50 -18.06 24.06 -35.81
N GLU A 51 -18.86 24.27 -34.75
CA GLU A 51 -19.10 25.58 -34.16
C GLU A 51 -17.82 26.23 -33.63
N ASN A 52 -16.90 25.42 -33.08
CA ASN A 52 -15.61 25.89 -32.61
C ASN A 52 -14.72 26.44 -33.75
N LEU A 53 -15.02 26.07 -35.01
CA LEU A 53 -14.25 26.46 -36.19
C LEU A 53 -14.83 27.65 -36.94
N LEU A 54 -15.96 28.21 -36.52
CA LEU A 54 -16.67 29.28 -37.26
C LEU A 54 -15.79 30.50 -37.54
N THR A 55 -14.89 30.85 -36.63
CA THR A 55 -13.94 31.95 -36.82
C THR A 55 -12.85 31.58 -37.81
N ALA A 56 -12.24 30.40 -37.64
CA ALA A 56 -11.17 29.90 -38.51
C ALA A 56 -11.64 29.71 -39.96
N GLN A 57 -12.87 29.21 -40.17
CA GLN A 57 -13.48 29.02 -41.50
C GLN A 57 -13.64 30.32 -42.31
N ARG A 58 -13.60 31.49 -41.67
CA ARG A 58 -13.63 32.79 -42.37
C ARG A 58 -12.29 33.14 -43.00
N ASP A 59 -11.19 32.53 -42.57
CA ASP A 59 -9.87 32.74 -43.17
C ASP A 59 -9.72 31.85 -44.43
N PRO A 60 -9.39 32.43 -45.60
CA PRO A 60 -9.22 31.66 -46.84
C PRO A 60 -8.06 30.65 -46.80
N HIS A 61 -7.21 30.68 -45.77
CA HIS A 61 -6.09 29.75 -45.60
C HIS A 61 -6.36 28.66 -44.55
N PHE A 62 -7.60 28.56 -44.08
CA PHE A 62 -8.06 27.45 -43.28
C PHE A 62 -8.73 26.38 -44.15
N THR A 63 -8.54 25.11 -43.83
CA THR A 63 -9.25 24.00 -44.47
C THR A 63 -9.64 23.00 -43.40
N PHE A 64 -10.93 22.67 -43.33
CA PHE A 64 -11.44 21.61 -42.47
C PHE A 64 -11.62 20.32 -43.27
N ILE A 65 -11.18 19.21 -42.69
CA ILE A 65 -11.31 17.87 -43.23
C ILE A 65 -11.93 17.02 -42.13
N GLU A 66 -13.15 16.57 -42.37
CA GLU A 66 -13.82 15.62 -41.49
C GLU A 66 -13.28 14.22 -41.76
N GLY A 67 -12.77 13.55 -40.73
CA GLY A 67 -12.25 12.20 -40.89
C GLY A 67 -11.56 11.65 -39.65
N ASP A 68 -11.68 10.33 -39.51
CA ASP A 68 -11.01 9.55 -38.49
C ASP A 68 -9.52 9.39 -38.79
N LEU A 69 -8.67 9.80 -37.83
CA LEU A 69 -7.22 9.73 -37.94
C LEU A 69 -6.69 8.29 -38.16
N SER A 70 -7.32 7.29 -37.54
CA SER A 70 -6.88 5.90 -37.63
C SER A 70 -7.06 5.31 -39.05
N LEU A 71 -7.97 5.90 -39.84
CA LEU A 71 -8.29 5.52 -41.22
C LEU A 71 -7.80 6.54 -42.26
N ALA A 72 -7.23 7.66 -41.83
CA ALA A 72 -6.85 8.76 -42.71
C ALA A 72 -5.72 8.37 -43.68
N ASP A 73 -5.94 8.60 -44.97
CA ASP A 73 -4.90 8.48 -46.00
C ASP A 73 -4.20 9.81 -46.25
N PHE A 74 -2.96 9.92 -45.76
CA PHE A 74 -2.12 11.10 -45.96
C PHE A 74 -1.40 11.15 -47.32
N SER A 75 -1.61 10.18 -48.22
CA SER A 75 -0.91 10.10 -49.53
C SER A 75 -1.13 11.32 -50.43
N SER A 76 -2.28 11.99 -50.29
CA SER A 76 -2.67 13.15 -51.09
C SER A 76 -2.10 14.48 -50.55
N PHE A 77 -1.63 14.52 -49.30
CA PHE A 77 -1.09 15.73 -48.68
C PHE A 77 0.37 15.91 -49.07
N LYS A 78 0.66 17.00 -49.78
CA LYS A 78 2.02 17.41 -50.11
C LYS A 78 2.38 18.66 -49.31
N ASN A 79 3.57 18.63 -48.68
CA ASN A 79 4.21 19.74 -47.95
C ASN A 79 3.46 20.22 -46.70
N VAL A 80 3.75 19.61 -45.55
CA VAL A 80 3.31 20.05 -44.22
C VAL A 80 4.57 20.32 -43.40
N ASP A 81 4.66 21.49 -42.77
CA ASP A 81 5.83 21.92 -41.99
C ASP A 81 5.67 21.54 -40.51
N TYR A 82 4.44 21.62 -39.99
CA TYR A 82 4.12 21.32 -38.59
C TYR A 82 2.91 20.39 -38.49
N ILE A 83 3.00 19.40 -37.61
CA ILE A 83 1.89 18.51 -37.26
C ILE A 83 1.65 18.63 -35.77
N PHE A 84 0.46 19.05 -35.39
CA PHE A 84 -0.02 19.12 -34.02
C PHE A 84 -1.05 18.00 -33.80
N HIS A 85 -0.70 17.02 -32.99
CA HIS A 85 -1.58 15.90 -32.65
C HIS A 85 -2.24 16.15 -31.28
N LEU A 86 -3.49 16.62 -31.31
CA LEU A 86 -4.35 16.84 -30.14
C LEU A 86 -5.52 15.85 -30.06
N ALA A 87 -5.67 14.94 -31.03
CA ALA A 87 -6.80 14.02 -31.04
C ALA A 87 -6.80 13.11 -29.80
N GLY A 88 -8.00 12.88 -29.25
CA GLY A 88 -8.21 12.12 -28.02
C GLY A 88 -7.75 12.79 -26.72
N LEU A 89 -7.20 14.01 -26.77
CA LEU A 89 -6.85 14.79 -25.58
C LEU A 89 -8.10 15.25 -24.82
N GLU A 90 -9.13 15.70 -25.54
CA GLU A 90 -10.37 16.18 -24.94
C GLU A 90 -11.19 15.08 -24.28
N ALA A 91 -11.27 13.91 -24.92
CA ALA A 91 -11.87 12.74 -24.28
C ALA A 91 -11.21 12.43 -22.93
N TYR A 92 -9.89 12.60 -22.82
CA TYR A 92 -9.18 12.46 -21.55
C TYR A 92 -9.52 13.60 -20.56
N LEU A 93 -9.41 14.87 -20.97
CA LEU A 93 -9.68 16.02 -20.10
C LEU A 93 -11.14 16.06 -19.58
N GLN A 94 -12.05 15.46 -20.34
CA GLN A 94 -13.48 15.36 -20.02
C GLN A 94 -13.84 14.03 -19.33
N GLU A 95 -12.86 13.17 -19.03
CA GLU A 95 -13.05 11.86 -18.40
C GLU A 95 -14.07 10.97 -19.16
N VAL A 96 -14.09 11.06 -20.50
CA VAL A 96 -15.00 10.28 -21.37
C VAL A 96 -14.57 8.82 -21.43
N LYS A 97 -15.54 7.90 -21.40
CA LYS A 97 -15.27 6.46 -21.50
C LYS A 97 -14.53 6.11 -22.80
N PRO A 98 -13.36 5.43 -22.76
CA PRO A 98 -12.60 5.11 -23.95
C PRO A 98 -13.38 4.11 -24.81
N SER A 99 -13.38 4.38 -26.11
CA SER A 99 -13.84 3.44 -27.12
C SER A 99 -12.64 2.80 -27.82
N LEU A 100 -12.87 1.68 -28.52
CA LEU A 100 -11.85 1.10 -29.42
C LEU A 100 -11.32 2.16 -30.39
N GLN A 101 -12.21 3.02 -30.89
CA GLN A 101 -11.86 4.13 -31.78
C GLN A 101 -10.87 5.11 -31.13
N THR A 102 -11.11 5.45 -29.87
CA THR A 102 -10.25 6.35 -29.09
C THR A 102 -8.86 5.73 -28.84
N LEU A 103 -8.80 4.43 -28.55
CA LEU A 103 -7.55 3.69 -28.39
C LEU A 103 -6.77 3.61 -29.71
N LEU A 104 -7.44 3.30 -30.83
CA LEU A 104 -6.83 3.25 -32.17
C LEU A 104 -6.33 4.62 -32.63
N THR A 105 -7.07 5.69 -32.32
CA THR A 105 -6.66 7.07 -32.62
C THR A 105 -5.36 7.44 -31.91
N ASN A 106 -5.21 7.08 -30.63
CA ASN A 106 -4.00 7.38 -29.86
C ASN A 106 -2.84 6.40 -30.12
N SER A 107 -3.09 5.23 -30.72
CA SER A 107 -2.07 4.24 -31.07
C SER A 107 -1.73 4.25 -32.57
N LEU A 108 -2.58 3.62 -33.39
CA LEU A 108 -2.40 3.55 -34.84
C LEU A 108 -2.42 4.94 -35.48
N GLY A 109 -3.33 5.83 -35.05
CA GLY A 109 -3.40 7.20 -35.56
C GLY A 109 -2.11 8.00 -35.30
N THR A 110 -1.57 7.92 -34.08
CA THR A 110 -0.28 8.51 -33.73
C THR A 110 0.84 7.99 -34.63
N LYS A 111 0.91 6.67 -34.83
CA LYS A 111 1.90 6.05 -35.74
C LYS A 111 1.73 6.56 -37.18
N ASN A 112 0.50 6.64 -37.70
CA ASN A 112 0.23 7.12 -39.05
C ASN A 112 0.70 8.57 -39.25
N LEU A 113 0.52 9.43 -38.25
CA LEU A 113 1.03 10.80 -38.29
C LEU A 113 2.56 10.85 -38.18
N LEU A 114 3.17 10.00 -37.37
CA LEU A 114 4.64 9.92 -37.28
C LEU A 114 5.25 9.44 -38.61
N ASP A 115 4.65 8.45 -39.26
CA ASP A 115 5.04 8.01 -40.60
C ASP A 115 4.84 9.12 -41.65
N PHE A 116 3.78 9.92 -41.51
CA PHE A 116 3.57 11.08 -42.37
C PHE A 116 4.61 12.19 -42.10
N ALA A 117 4.87 12.51 -40.84
CA ALA A 117 5.87 13.49 -40.41
C ALA A 117 7.26 13.12 -40.92
N LEU A 118 7.63 11.83 -40.84
CA LEU A 118 8.88 11.32 -41.37
C LEU A 118 9.00 11.48 -42.89
N ARG A 119 7.90 11.26 -43.63
CA ARG A 119 7.88 11.41 -45.10
C ARG A 119 7.95 12.88 -45.54
N THR A 120 7.40 13.80 -44.76
CA THR A 120 7.34 15.23 -45.09
C THR A 120 8.40 16.06 -44.38
N GLU A 121 9.20 15.45 -43.49
CA GLU A 121 10.13 16.13 -42.59
C GLU A 121 9.45 17.19 -41.70
N ALA A 122 8.17 16.98 -41.36
CA ALA A 122 7.41 17.91 -40.54
C ALA A 122 7.86 17.86 -39.08
N LYS A 123 7.89 19.02 -38.43
CA LYS A 123 8.03 19.10 -36.96
C LYS A 123 6.74 18.56 -36.32
N PHE A 124 6.88 17.54 -35.47
CA PHE A 124 5.74 16.86 -34.85
C PHE A 124 5.61 17.26 -33.38
N LEU A 125 4.39 17.60 -32.94
CA LEU A 125 4.08 17.85 -31.54
C LEU A 125 2.93 16.94 -31.10
N PHE A 126 3.16 16.20 -30.02
CA PHE A 126 2.17 15.35 -29.39
C PHE A 126 1.64 15.99 -28.10
N ALA A 127 0.32 16.16 -28.01
CA ALA A 127 -0.34 16.62 -26.79
C ALA A 127 -0.75 15.42 -25.92
N SER A 128 -0.09 15.36 -24.76
CA SER A 128 -0.20 14.33 -23.73
C SER A 128 -0.73 14.94 -22.42
N THR A 129 -0.70 14.17 -21.34
CA THR A 129 -1.18 14.56 -20.01
C THR A 129 -0.12 14.34 -18.93
N VAL A 130 -0.23 15.07 -17.81
CA VAL A 130 0.53 14.81 -16.58
C VAL A 130 0.16 13.47 -15.92
N ASP A 131 -1.04 12.93 -16.20
CA ASP A 131 -1.55 11.71 -15.55
C ASP A 131 -1.06 10.40 -16.18
N ILE A 132 -0.26 10.43 -17.24
CA ILE A 132 0.18 9.21 -17.94
C ILE A 132 0.99 8.24 -17.06
N TYR A 133 1.52 8.72 -15.92
CA TYR A 133 2.19 7.91 -14.91
C TYR A 133 1.42 7.83 -13.59
N SER A 134 0.23 8.45 -13.53
CA SER A 134 -0.68 8.37 -12.40
C SER A 134 -1.53 7.11 -12.58
N GLY A 135 -1.36 6.12 -11.70
CA GLY A 135 -2.23 4.95 -11.64
C GLY A 135 -1.73 3.77 -10.83
N VAL A 136 -2.66 2.87 -10.51
CA VAL A 136 -2.41 1.62 -9.77
C VAL A 136 -2.57 0.48 -10.78
N ALA A 137 -1.49 0.14 -11.50
CA ALA A 137 -1.54 -0.96 -12.45
C ALA A 137 -1.74 -2.29 -11.69
N SER A 138 -2.90 -2.92 -11.83
CA SER A 138 -3.16 -4.25 -11.26
C SER A 138 -2.61 -5.33 -12.18
N SER A 139 -1.78 -6.21 -11.64
CA SER A 139 -1.22 -7.35 -12.36
C SER A 139 -2.13 -8.59 -12.38
N LEU A 140 -3.33 -8.52 -11.79
CA LEU A 140 -4.20 -9.68 -11.54
C LEU A 140 -5.02 -10.12 -12.77
N SER A 141 -5.57 -9.17 -13.55
CA SER A 141 -6.28 -9.44 -14.81
C SER A 141 -6.54 -8.13 -15.59
N LEU A 142 -6.79 -8.19 -16.91
CA LEU A 142 -7.17 -7.02 -17.71
C LEU A 142 -8.40 -6.27 -17.15
N LYS A 143 -9.38 -7.01 -16.62
CA LYS A 143 -10.60 -6.45 -16.00
C LYS A 143 -10.34 -5.64 -14.73
N PHE A 144 -9.19 -5.86 -14.08
CA PHE A 144 -8.80 -5.13 -12.87
C PHE A 144 -7.55 -4.28 -13.09
N TYR A 145 -6.96 -4.31 -14.30
CA TYR A 145 -5.64 -3.75 -14.64
C TYR A 145 -5.52 -2.27 -14.30
N TYR A 146 -6.66 -1.60 -14.31
CA TYR A 146 -6.80 -0.17 -14.13
C TYR A 146 -7.59 0.18 -12.86
N GLY A 147 -8.20 -0.76 -12.13
CA GLY A 147 -8.84 -0.46 -10.84
C GLY A 147 -9.95 -1.42 -10.46
N LYS A 148 -10.75 -1.04 -9.46
CA LYS A 148 -11.82 -1.88 -8.88
C LYS A 148 -13.18 -1.62 -9.53
N THR A 149 -13.37 -0.46 -10.14
CA THR A 149 -14.63 -0.03 -10.78
C THR A 149 -14.48 0.08 -12.32
N GLU A 150 -15.61 0.12 -13.05
CA GLU A 150 -15.58 0.39 -14.50
C GLU A 150 -15.11 1.81 -14.84
N GLU A 151 -15.30 2.76 -13.92
CA GLU A 151 -14.84 4.14 -14.05
C GLU A 151 -13.31 4.20 -13.98
N ASP A 152 -12.71 3.40 -13.10
CA ASP A 152 -11.26 3.23 -13.03
C ASP A 152 -10.72 2.62 -14.34
N GLU A 153 -11.35 1.53 -14.80
CA GLU A 153 -10.94 0.85 -16.04
C GLU A 153 -10.91 1.80 -17.24
N SER A 154 -11.93 2.65 -17.33
CA SER A 154 -12.06 3.71 -18.31
C SER A 154 -10.94 4.74 -18.22
N ARG A 155 -10.70 5.32 -17.03
CA ARG A 155 -9.75 6.42 -16.83
C ARG A 155 -8.32 6.01 -17.18
N PHE A 156 -7.85 4.86 -16.72
CA PHE A 156 -6.46 4.48 -16.96
C PHE A 156 -6.21 3.82 -18.32
N SER A 157 -7.25 3.26 -18.97
CA SER A 157 -7.15 2.86 -20.39
C SER A 157 -6.79 4.05 -21.28
N HIS A 158 -7.33 5.23 -20.96
CA HIS A 158 -6.96 6.49 -21.61
C HIS A 158 -5.50 6.88 -21.36
N ASN A 159 -5.04 6.79 -20.10
CA ASN A 159 -3.65 7.07 -19.73
C ASN A 159 -2.67 6.15 -20.47
N GLU A 160 -2.99 4.86 -20.60
CA GLU A 160 -2.13 3.91 -21.32
C GLU A 160 -2.03 4.24 -22.81
N ALA A 161 -3.14 4.63 -23.44
CA ALA A 161 -3.14 5.01 -24.84
C ALA A 161 -2.25 6.24 -25.09
N LYS A 162 -2.27 7.23 -24.18
CA LYS A 162 -1.38 8.39 -24.23
C LYS A 162 0.08 8.02 -23.96
N ARG A 163 0.34 7.15 -22.97
CA ARG A 163 1.68 6.64 -22.65
C ARG A 163 2.29 5.88 -23.82
N PHE A 164 1.51 5.03 -24.49
CA PHE A 164 1.93 4.34 -25.71
C PHE A 164 2.22 5.32 -26.85
N GLY A 165 1.41 6.39 -26.97
CA GLY A 165 1.66 7.49 -27.90
C GLY A 165 3.01 8.18 -27.65
N GLU A 166 3.34 8.52 -26.39
CA GLU A 166 4.66 9.08 -26.06
C GLU A 166 5.82 8.12 -26.39
N ALA A 167 5.66 6.82 -26.10
CA ALA A 167 6.67 5.81 -26.43
C ALA A 167 6.90 5.71 -27.95
N LEU A 168 5.85 5.82 -28.77
CA LEU A 168 5.99 5.90 -30.23
C LEU A 168 6.76 7.15 -30.66
N VAL A 169 6.46 8.31 -30.08
CA VAL A 169 7.14 9.57 -30.40
C VAL A 169 8.63 9.48 -30.07
N GLU A 170 8.95 8.96 -28.88
CA GLU A 170 10.33 8.74 -28.43
C GLU A 170 11.07 7.74 -29.33
N GLU A 171 10.45 6.62 -29.70
CA GLU A 171 11.06 5.64 -30.59
C GLU A 171 11.35 6.21 -31.99
N TYR A 172 10.42 7.00 -32.55
CA TYR A 172 10.64 7.65 -33.85
C TYR A 172 11.74 8.70 -33.79
N GLN A 173 11.83 9.42 -32.68
CA GLN A 173 12.94 10.33 -32.43
C GLN A 173 14.28 9.61 -32.32
N ASN A 174 14.35 8.55 -31.51
CA ASN A 174 15.60 7.80 -31.29
C ASN A 174 16.07 7.10 -32.56
N LYS A 175 15.14 6.52 -33.32
CA LYS A 175 15.44 5.68 -34.49
C LYS A 175 15.63 6.47 -35.78
N TYR A 176 14.82 7.51 -36.00
CA TYR A 176 14.80 8.27 -37.26
C TYR A 176 15.27 9.71 -37.11
N HIS A 177 15.61 10.15 -35.89
CA HIS A 177 15.93 11.56 -35.59
C HIS A 177 14.81 12.49 -36.06
N LEU A 178 13.56 12.03 -35.97
CA LEU A 178 12.41 12.84 -36.31
C LEU A 178 12.30 14.00 -35.30
N ASN A 179 12.03 15.20 -35.81
CA ASN A 179 11.99 16.39 -34.99
C ASN A 179 10.66 16.48 -34.22
N THR A 180 10.62 15.92 -33.01
CA THR A 180 9.42 15.77 -32.18
C THR A 180 9.45 16.61 -30.90
N ARG A 181 8.26 16.93 -30.37
CA ARG A 181 8.02 17.45 -29.01
C ARG A 181 6.83 16.76 -28.37
N VAL A 182 6.84 16.69 -27.05
CA VAL A 182 5.70 16.28 -26.23
C VAL A 182 5.32 17.43 -25.31
N VAL A 183 4.03 17.76 -25.22
CA VAL A 183 3.51 18.69 -24.21
C VAL A 183 2.58 17.94 -23.27
N ARG A 184 2.75 18.11 -21.97
CA ARG A 184 1.89 17.50 -20.93
C ARG A 184 0.99 18.57 -20.33
N LEU A 185 -0.32 18.31 -20.39
CA LEU A 185 -1.37 19.19 -19.87
C LEU A 185 -2.04 18.56 -18.64
N ALA A 186 -2.70 19.40 -17.84
CA ALA A 186 -3.51 19.01 -16.68
C ALA A 186 -4.92 19.63 -16.81
N ASP A 187 -5.38 20.35 -15.79
CA ASP A 187 -6.72 20.95 -15.70
C ASP A 187 -6.88 22.20 -16.58
N VAL A 188 -7.09 22.02 -17.88
CA VAL A 188 -7.28 23.14 -18.83
C VAL A 188 -8.72 23.64 -18.80
N TYR A 189 -8.92 24.95 -18.67
CA TYR A 189 -10.25 25.57 -18.67
C TYR A 189 -10.28 26.86 -19.50
N GLY A 190 -11.47 27.25 -19.97
CA GLY A 190 -11.61 28.42 -20.85
C GLY A 190 -12.85 28.43 -21.73
N SER A 191 -12.94 29.42 -22.61
CA SER A 191 -13.98 29.48 -23.66
C SER A 191 -13.96 28.24 -24.57
N ARG A 192 -15.13 27.71 -24.93
CA ARG A 192 -15.34 26.47 -25.72
C ARG A 192 -15.07 25.15 -24.98
N MET A 193 -14.80 25.19 -23.66
CA MET A 193 -14.79 23.96 -22.88
C MET A 193 -16.18 23.30 -22.88
N ASN A 194 -16.23 21.96 -22.84
CA ASN A 194 -17.50 21.23 -22.84
C ASN A 194 -18.15 21.27 -21.45
N LEU A 195 -19.25 22.00 -21.29
CA LEU A 195 -19.97 22.11 -20.02
C LEU A 195 -20.83 20.87 -19.70
N GLU A 196 -21.08 20.01 -20.68
CA GLU A 196 -21.87 18.76 -20.48
C GLU A 196 -21.00 17.60 -19.99
N ALA A 197 -19.67 17.77 -19.94
CA ALA A 197 -18.76 16.74 -19.44
C ALA A 197 -18.88 16.56 -17.93
N ASP A 198 -18.76 15.32 -17.47
CA ASP A 198 -18.98 14.94 -16.06
C ASP A 198 -17.74 15.14 -15.17
N SER A 199 -16.65 15.73 -15.67
CA SER A 199 -15.48 15.99 -14.84
C SER A 199 -15.78 17.04 -13.75
N PRO A 200 -15.20 16.94 -12.54
CA PRO A 200 -15.57 17.86 -11.45
C PRO A 200 -15.27 19.34 -11.78
N LEU A 201 -14.21 19.62 -12.53
CA LEU A 201 -13.91 20.98 -13.01
C LEU A 201 -15.03 21.49 -13.94
N ASN A 202 -15.44 20.70 -14.92
CA ASN A 202 -16.45 21.11 -15.89
C ASN A 202 -17.82 21.28 -15.23
N ARG A 203 -18.19 20.37 -14.32
CA ARG A 203 -19.41 20.48 -13.51
C ARG A 203 -19.47 21.77 -12.71
N LEU A 204 -18.39 22.18 -12.05
CA LEU A 204 -18.37 23.42 -11.28
C LEU A 204 -18.57 24.65 -12.18
N PHE A 205 -17.94 24.70 -13.35
CA PHE A 205 -18.17 25.79 -14.32
C PHE A 205 -19.60 25.78 -14.86
N ALA A 206 -20.14 24.60 -15.19
CA ALA A 206 -21.52 24.46 -15.67
C ALA A 206 -22.53 24.93 -14.61
N GLN A 207 -22.38 24.48 -13.36
CA GLN A 207 -23.24 24.87 -12.25
C GLN A 207 -23.15 26.38 -11.97
N ALA A 208 -21.95 26.97 -12.09
CA ALA A 208 -21.77 28.41 -11.93
C ALA A 208 -22.48 29.21 -13.03
N ILE A 209 -22.38 28.77 -14.29
CA ILE A 209 -23.03 29.42 -15.44
C ILE A 209 -24.55 29.30 -15.35
N GLU A 210 -25.05 28.10 -15.01
CA GLU A 210 -26.47 27.82 -14.82
C GLU A 210 -27.04 28.41 -13.52
N LYS A 211 -26.20 29.02 -12.67
CA LYS A 211 -26.55 29.60 -11.37
C LYS A 211 -27.21 28.61 -10.41
N LYS A 212 -26.72 27.37 -10.41
CA LYS A 212 -27.13 26.30 -9.48
C LYS A 212 -26.18 26.23 -8.28
N SER A 213 -26.54 25.43 -7.26
CA SER A 213 -25.61 25.08 -6.19
C SER A 213 -24.36 24.40 -6.76
N LEU A 214 -23.20 24.77 -6.23
CA LEU A 214 -21.90 24.20 -6.59
C LEU A 214 -21.68 22.94 -5.77
N VAL A 215 -21.66 21.77 -6.42
CA VAL A 215 -21.54 20.47 -5.75
C VAL A 215 -20.07 20.06 -5.71
N VAL A 216 -19.55 19.85 -4.51
CA VAL A 216 -18.17 19.44 -4.22
C VAL A 216 -18.18 17.99 -3.71
N GLY A 217 -17.33 17.14 -4.28
CA GLY A 217 -17.20 15.75 -3.87
C GLY A 217 -16.46 15.58 -2.54
N ASN A 218 -16.96 14.68 -1.68
CA ASN A 218 -16.34 14.29 -0.40
C ASN A 218 -16.01 15.48 0.51
N ASP A 219 -14.73 15.69 0.83
CA ASP A 219 -14.19 16.77 1.67
C ASP A 219 -13.73 18.00 0.86
N GLY A 220 -13.73 17.91 -0.48
CA GLY A 220 -13.30 18.98 -1.37
C GLY A 220 -11.79 19.21 -1.47
N LEU A 221 -10.96 18.33 -0.88
CA LEU A 221 -9.50 18.46 -0.79
C LEU A 221 -8.75 18.01 -2.05
N ARG A 222 -9.44 17.50 -3.07
CA ARG A 222 -8.82 17.15 -4.36
C ARG A 222 -8.14 18.40 -4.95
N ILE A 223 -6.90 18.24 -5.39
CA ILE A 223 -6.10 19.33 -5.95
C ILE A 223 -6.26 19.36 -7.47
N PHE A 224 -6.46 20.57 -8.00
CA PHE A 224 -6.36 20.91 -9.42
C PHE A 224 -5.18 21.83 -9.67
N HIS A 225 -4.75 21.87 -10.93
CA HIS A 225 -3.82 22.84 -11.50
C HIS A 225 -4.46 23.66 -12.63
N PRO A 226 -5.45 24.52 -12.33
CA PRO A 226 -6.24 25.19 -13.35
C PRO A 226 -5.34 26.06 -14.25
N THR A 227 -5.27 25.70 -15.52
CA THR A 227 -4.43 26.39 -16.52
C THR A 227 -5.33 26.99 -17.59
N TYR A 228 -5.29 28.31 -17.74
CA TYR A 228 -6.16 29.00 -18.68
C TYR A 228 -5.80 28.67 -20.13
N ILE A 229 -6.81 28.45 -20.98
CA ILE A 229 -6.63 28.01 -22.37
C ILE A 229 -5.67 28.88 -23.19
N GLY A 230 -5.68 30.19 -22.98
CA GLY A 230 -4.78 31.12 -23.68
C GLY A 230 -3.31 30.84 -23.40
N ASP A 231 -2.97 30.51 -22.14
CA ASP A 231 -1.60 30.19 -21.76
C ASP A 231 -1.17 28.83 -22.33
N VAL A 232 -2.07 27.84 -22.34
CA VAL A 232 -1.82 26.52 -22.95
C VAL A 232 -1.52 26.65 -24.44
N VAL A 233 -2.36 27.36 -25.20
CA VAL A 233 -2.19 27.54 -26.65
C VAL A 233 -0.89 28.28 -26.95
N TYR A 234 -0.57 29.32 -26.16
CA TYR A 234 0.71 30.00 -26.27
C TYR A 234 1.88 29.04 -26.03
N GLY A 235 1.81 28.19 -25.01
CA GLY A 235 2.82 27.17 -24.72
C GLY A 235 3.03 26.16 -25.85
N ILE A 236 1.93 25.66 -26.45
CA ILE A 236 1.98 24.74 -27.59
C ILE A 236 2.68 25.38 -28.78
N GLN A 237 2.36 26.65 -29.09
CA GLN A 237 3.03 27.38 -30.16
C GLN A 237 4.53 27.54 -29.89
N ARG A 238 4.91 27.88 -28.65
CA ARG A 238 6.32 28.03 -28.27
C ARG A 238 7.07 26.70 -28.40
N ALA A 239 6.48 25.60 -27.95
CA ALA A 239 7.06 24.26 -28.05
C ALA A 239 7.29 23.82 -29.50
N ALA A 240 6.35 24.11 -30.42
CA ALA A 240 6.52 23.70 -31.81
C ALA A 240 7.44 24.63 -32.62
N LEU A 241 7.29 25.96 -32.44
CA LEU A 241 7.84 26.95 -33.38
C LEU A 241 9.24 27.44 -33.03
N LEU A 242 9.74 27.19 -31.83
CA LEU A 242 11.12 27.52 -31.44
C LEU A 242 12.10 26.44 -31.92
N ASP A 243 13.28 26.87 -32.38
CA ASP A 243 14.24 25.96 -33.01
C ASP A 243 15.02 25.06 -32.04
N ASN A 244 15.13 25.44 -30.75
CA ASN A 244 15.88 24.69 -29.74
C ASN A 244 14.97 23.88 -28.80
N THR A 245 13.93 23.25 -29.34
CA THR A 245 12.91 22.52 -28.56
C THR A 245 12.76 21.06 -28.94
N GLU A 246 13.59 20.60 -29.87
CA GLU A 246 13.59 19.22 -30.34
C GLU A 246 13.87 18.25 -29.19
N ALA A 247 13.18 17.11 -29.17
CA ALA A 247 13.23 16.13 -28.07
C ALA A 247 12.72 16.65 -26.72
N GLY A 248 12.03 17.79 -26.73
CA GLY A 248 11.51 18.39 -25.52
C GLY A 248 10.21 17.74 -25.05
N ILE A 249 10.17 17.41 -23.75
CA ILE A 249 8.94 17.14 -23.00
C ILE A 249 8.68 18.37 -22.14
N TYR A 250 7.54 19.04 -22.34
CA TYR A 250 7.23 20.32 -21.70
C TYR A 250 5.91 20.25 -20.94
N TYR A 251 5.94 20.66 -19.68
CA TYR A 251 4.74 20.81 -18.86
C TYR A 251 4.13 22.19 -19.11
N LEU A 252 2.93 22.23 -19.67
CA LEU A 252 2.18 23.48 -19.86
C LEU A 252 1.07 23.56 -18.82
N VAL A 253 1.49 23.57 -17.56
CA VAL A 253 0.62 23.48 -16.38
C VAL A 253 0.90 24.64 -15.45
N ASN A 254 -0.15 25.18 -14.85
CA ASN A 254 -0.04 26.16 -13.78
C ASN A 254 0.44 25.49 -12.48
N PRO A 255 1.60 25.87 -11.91
CA PRO A 255 2.10 25.24 -10.68
C PRO A 255 1.25 25.57 -9.45
N GLN A 256 0.32 26.52 -9.54
CA GLN A 256 -0.59 26.82 -8.44
C GLN A 256 -1.55 25.65 -8.22
N GLU A 257 -1.45 25.03 -7.05
CA GLU A 257 -2.39 24.04 -6.53
C GLU A 257 -3.65 24.74 -6.03
N VAL A 258 -4.81 24.22 -6.40
CA VAL A 258 -6.12 24.77 -6.03
C VAL A 258 -7.03 23.62 -5.64
N GLU A 259 -7.55 23.64 -4.43
CA GLU A 259 -8.53 22.64 -3.98
C GLU A 259 -9.86 22.79 -4.74
N VAL A 260 -10.58 21.70 -4.97
CA VAL A 260 -11.93 21.72 -5.60
C VAL A 260 -12.84 22.69 -4.84
N TYR A 261 -12.78 22.67 -3.51
CA TYR A 261 -13.56 23.58 -2.67
C TYR A 261 -13.17 25.05 -2.87
N GLU A 262 -11.88 25.37 -2.95
CA GLU A 262 -11.40 26.72 -3.23
C GLU A 262 -11.87 27.21 -4.60
N LEU A 263 -11.80 26.37 -5.64
CA LEU A 263 -12.33 26.69 -6.96
C LEU A 263 -13.83 26.97 -6.93
N ALA A 264 -14.61 26.16 -6.20
CA ALA A 264 -16.04 26.38 -6.02
C ALA A 264 -16.32 27.71 -5.30
N GLN A 265 -15.55 28.07 -4.28
CA GLN A 265 -15.68 29.37 -3.62
C GLN A 265 -15.36 30.54 -4.58
N LEU A 266 -14.30 30.43 -5.37
CA LEU A 266 -13.91 31.46 -6.34
C LEU A 266 -14.97 31.67 -7.42
N LEU A 267 -15.61 30.60 -7.88
CA LEU A 267 -16.74 30.64 -8.82
C LEU A 267 -17.98 31.26 -8.18
N SER A 268 -18.34 30.84 -6.96
CA SER A 268 -19.47 31.39 -6.20
C SER A 268 -19.37 32.91 -6.02
N GLN A 269 -18.15 33.42 -5.77
CA GLN A 269 -17.89 34.85 -5.58
C GLN A 269 -17.98 35.71 -6.85
N GLN A 270 -18.11 35.12 -8.04
CA GLN A 270 -18.30 35.90 -9.28
C GLN A 270 -19.72 36.43 -9.44
N GLU A 271 -20.69 35.84 -8.76
CA GLU A 271 -22.10 36.22 -8.81
C GLU A 271 -22.42 37.35 -7.82
N LYS A 272 -23.45 38.14 -8.14
CA LYS A 272 -23.91 39.22 -7.24
C LYS A 272 -24.45 38.69 -5.91
N MET A 273 -25.07 37.52 -5.95
CA MET A 273 -25.45 36.74 -4.77
C MET A 273 -24.64 35.45 -4.83
N PRO A 274 -23.76 35.18 -3.83
CA PRO A 274 -22.93 33.99 -3.85
C PRO A 274 -23.76 32.71 -3.98
N LEU A 275 -23.33 31.82 -4.87
CA LEU A 275 -23.92 30.49 -5.04
C LEU A 275 -23.63 29.62 -3.82
N LYS A 276 -24.60 28.78 -3.44
CA LYS A 276 -24.42 27.82 -2.33
C LYS A 276 -23.45 26.73 -2.75
N VAL A 277 -22.49 26.40 -1.87
CA VAL A 277 -21.60 25.24 -2.04
C VAL A 277 -22.14 24.09 -1.20
N GLU A 278 -22.31 22.92 -1.81
CA GLU A 278 -22.87 21.71 -1.18
C GLU A 278 -21.89 20.55 -1.32
N PHE A 279 -21.67 19.81 -0.24
CA PHE A 279 -20.82 18.61 -0.25
C PHE A 279 -21.66 17.36 -0.51
N GLN A 280 -21.19 16.50 -1.42
CA GLN A 280 -21.83 15.24 -1.75
C GLN A 280 -20.81 14.10 -1.72
N LYS A 281 -21.17 12.98 -1.11
CA LYS A 281 -20.34 11.77 -1.12
C LYS A 281 -20.12 11.29 -2.56
N SER A 282 -18.87 11.06 -2.93
CA SER A 282 -18.42 10.67 -4.28
C SER A 282 -17.42 9.51 -4.19
N GLU A 283 -17.48 8.54 -5.09
CA GLU A 283 -16.52 7.42 -5.17
C GLU A 283 -15.22 7.82 -5.89
N GLU A 284 -14.78 9.08 -5.73
CA GLU A 284 -13.58 9.59 -6.38
C GLU A 284 -12.31 8.94 -5.84
N ILE A 285 -11.52 8.34 -6.74
CA ILE A 285 -10.17 7.89 -6.43
C ILE A 285 -9.23 9.10 -6.37
N LEU A 286 -8.60 9.31 -5.20
CA LEU A 286 -7.42 10.16 -5.10
C LEU A 286 -6.25 9.47 -5.83
N LEU A 287 -5.92 9.98 -7.01
CA LEU A 287 -4.65 9.66 -7.64
C LEU A 287 -3.52 10.33 -6.84
N PRO A 288 -2.35 9.69 -6.69
CA PRO A 288 -1.19 10.39 -6.20
C PRO A 288 -0.92 11.62 -7.10
N PRO A 289 -0.56 12.77 -6.53
CA PRO A 289 -0.38 13.99 -7.29
C PRO A 289 0.70 13.79 -8.37
N ALA A 290 0.38 14.19 -9.60
CA ALA A 290 1.32 14.10 -10.71
C ALA A 290 2.51 15.03 -10.45
N LYS A 291 3.73 14.53 -10.67
CA LYS A 291 4.93 15.37 -10.55
C LYS A 291 4.97 16.39 -11.69
N ILE A 292 4.71 17.65 -11.38
CA ILE A 292 4.69 18.75 -12.35
C ILE A 292 6.08 19.43 -12.39
N GLU A 293 6.72 19.39 -13.56
CA GLU A 293 8.06 19.97 -13.77
C GLU A 293 8.04 21.07 -14.84
N ILE A 294 7.81 22.32 -14.44
CA ILE A 294 7.73 23.45 -15.39
C ILE A 294 9.07 24.14 -15.68
N ALA A 295 10.16 23.73 -15.04
CA ALA A 295 11.47 24.37 -15.17
C ALA A 295 11.91 24.43 -16.64
N LYS A 296 11.81 23.30 -17.36
CA LYS A 296 12.16 23.20 -18.79
C LYS A 296 11.28 24.10 -19.67
N SER A 297 9.98 24.20 -19.36
CA SER A 297 9.06 25.11 -20.06
C SER A 297 9.43 26.58 -19.84
N LYS A 298 9.84 26.96 -18.62
CA LYS A 298 10.31 28.31 -18.31
C LYS A 298 11.61 28.65 -19.03
N GLU A 299 12.58 27.74 -19.00
CA GLU A 299 13.92 28.00 -19.53
C GLU A 299 13.97 27.98 -21.07
N GLU A 300 13.45 26.91 -21.67
CA GLU A 300 13.57 26.68 -23.11
C GLU A 300 12.45 27.36 -23.89
N LEU A 301 11.20 27.27 -23.40
CA LEU A 301 10.05 27.88 -24.09
C LEU A 301 9.86 29.35 -23.72
N ARG A 302 10.46 29.81 -22.61
CA ARG A 302 10.13 31.12 -21.98
C ARG A 302 8.63 31.23 -21.72
N TRP A 303 8.08 30.13 -21.22
CA TRP A 303 6.66 29.97 -20.96
C TRP A 303 6.41 29.88 -19.46
N GLU A 304 5.42 30.64 -19.01
CA GLU A 304 4.83 30.59 -17.67
C GLU A 304 3.36 31.02 -17.81
N PRO A 305 2.45 30.53 -16.95
CA PRO A 305 1.06 30.98 -16.96
C PRO A 305 1.00 32.47 -16.60
N LYS A 306 0.27 33.25 -17.40
CA LYS A 306 0.14 34.70 -17.21
C LYS A 306 -1.25 35.11 -16.77
N VAL A 307 -2.27 34.32 -17.10
CA VAL A 307 -3.63 34.60 -16.72
C VAL A 307 -3.88 34.02 -15.33
N SER A 308 -4.15 34.90 -14.36
CA SER A 308 -4.49 34.44 -13.01
C SER A 308 -5.81 33.65 -13.02
N LEU A 309 -5.99 32.73 -12.07
CA LEU A 309 -7.22 31.93 -11.97
C LEU A 309 -8.48 32.81 -11.94
N LYS A 310 -8.44 33.91 -11.18
CA LYS A 310 -9.56 34.87 -11.07
C LYS A 310 -9.89 35.54 -12.41
N GLU A 311 -8.89 35.94 -13.17
CA GLU A 311 -9.09 36.54 -14.50
C GLU A 311 -9.61 35.52 -15.50
N GLY A 312 -9.03 34.32 -15.51
CA GLY A 312 -9.44 33.25 -16.40
C GLY A 312 -10.88 32.81 -16.13
N ILE A 313 -11.28 32.65 -14.86
CA ILE A 313 -12.68 32.37 -14.49
C ILE A 313 -13.61 33.44 -15.07
N LYS A 314 -13.27 34.72 -14.89
CA LYS A 314 -14.06 35.83 -15.42
C LYS A 314 -14.19 35.77 -16.94
N PHE A 315 -13.10 35.50 -17.66
CA PHE A 315 -13.15 35.39 -19.12
C PHE A 315 -14.00 34.21 -19.59
N THR A 316 -13.89 33.06 -18.91
CA THR A 316 -14.69 31.86 -19.19
C THR A 316 -16.19 32.13 -18.98
N LEU A 317 -16.56 32.69 -17.83
CA LEU A 317 -17.96 33.03 -17.53
C LEU A 317 -18.52 34.07 -18.52
N LEU A 318 -17.73 35.08 -18.90
CA LEU A 318 -18.16 36.08 -19.88
C LEU A 318 -18.46 35.46 -21.25
N TYR A 319 -17.66 34.50 -21.70
CA TYR A 319 -17.86 33.79 -22.95
C TYR A 319 -19.21 33.05 -22.98
N PHE A 320 -19.49 32.24 -21.96
CA PHE A 320 -20.72 31.43 -21.93
C PHE A 320 -21.99 32.27 -21.67
N ASN A 321 -21.90 33.31 -20.83
CA ASN A 321 -23.02 34.23 -20.62
C ASN A 321 -23.40 35.01 -21.91
N GLN A 322 -22.44 35.33 -22.77
CA GLN A 322 -22.73 35.98 -24.06
C GLN A 322 -23.33 34.99 -25.06
N ALA A 323 -22.86 33.75 -25.07
CA ALA A 323 -23.40 32.69 -25.92
C ALA A 323 -24.87 32.39 -25.57
N GLU A 324 -25.22 32.22 -24.29
CA GLU A 324 -26.62 32.02 -23.86
C GLU A 324 -27.55 33.14 -24.32
N ASN A 325 -27.10 34.40 -24.22
CA ASN A 325 -27.89 35.56 -24.66
C ASN A 325 -28.14 35.55 -26.18
N LEU A 326 -27.18 35.05 -26.98
CA LEU A 326 -27.33 34.92 -28.44
C LEU A 326 -28.25 33.75 -28.81
N THR A 327 -28.15 32.61 -28.13
CA THR A 327 -29.01 31.43 -28.35
C THR A 327 -30.46 31.71 -27.94
N SER A 328 -30.67 32.43 -26.83
CA SER A 328 -31.98 32.87 -26.34
C SER A 328 -32.66 33.84 -27.31
N GLN A 329 -31.90 34.72 -27.97
CA GLN A 329 -32.43 35.63 -29.00
C GLN A 329 -32.71 34.91 -30.33
N ALA A 330 -31.93 33.88 -30.69
CA ALA A 330 -32.14 33.09 -31.90
C ALA A 330 -33.38 32.16 -31.81
N GLN A 331 -33.62 31.52 -30.65
CA GLN A 331 -34.77 30.63 -30.45
C GLN A 331 -36.12 31.36 -30.48
N VAL A 332 -36.19 32.62 -30.03
CA VAL A 332 -37.42 33.45 -30.12
C VAL A 332 -37.80 33.78 -31.56
N THR A 333 -36.87 33.63 -32.53
CA THR A 333 -37.11 34.01 -33.93
C THR A 333 -37.59 32.84 -34.81
N GLN A 334 -37.51 31.59 -34.35
CA GLN A 334 -37.82 30.40 -35.17
C GLN A 334 -39.16 29.69 -34.88
N GLU A 335 -39.93 30.08 -33.86
CA GLU A 335 -41.28 29.54 -33.65
C GLU A 335 -42.37 30.31 -34.42
N VAL A 336 -42.41 30.13 -35.74
CA VAL A 336 -43.64 30.31 -36.53
C VAL A 336 -43.88 29.04 -37.38
N GLN A 337 -44.87 28.27 -36.93
CA GLN A 337 -45.52 27.07 -37.49
C GLN A 337 -45.85 27.12 -39.01
N PRO A 338 -46.25 26.02 -39.73
CA PRO A 338 -46.98 24.84 -39.21
C PRO A 338 -46.74 23.42 -39.83
N LYS A 339 -46.99 22.43 -38.96
CA LYS A 339 -47.76 21.16 -39.11
C LYS A 339 -48.05 20.58 -40.52
N SER A 340 -47.73 19.28 -40.72
CA SER A 340 -48.70 18.21 -41.08
C SER A 340 -48.00 16.82 -41.02
N LYS A 341 -48.62 15.80 -40.37
CA LYS A 341 -49.26 14.56 -40.94
C LYS A 341 -48.31 13.67 -41.78
N VAL A 342 -48.33 12.33 -41.83
CA VAL A 342 -49.09 11.18 -41.27
C VAL A 342 -48.33 9.93 -41.80
N ALA A 343 -48.35 8.84 -41.04
CA ALA A 343 -48.25 7.40 -41.39
C ALA A 343 -47.41 6.87 -42.59
N GLY A 344 -46.64 5.81 -42.29
CA GLY A 344 -46.96 4.45 -42.77
C GLY A 344 -46.19 3.87 -43.97
N GLN A 345 -45.79 2.62 -43.76
CA GLN A 345 -45.71 1.48 -44.71
C GLN A 345 -44.34 0.94 -45.16
N GLU A 346 -44.29 -0.38 -45.06
CA GLU A 346 -43.31 -1.36 -45.51
C GLU A 346 -43.44 -1.68 -47.01
N GLU A 347 -42.45 -2.46 -47.46
CA GLU A 347 -42.45 -3.44 -48.56
C GLU A 347 -41.99 -3.06 -49.99
N GLU A 348 -40.89 -3.74 -50.35
CA GLU A 348 -40.70 -4.61 -51.53
C GLU A 348 -40.41 -4.05 -52.94
N ALA A 349 -39.14 -4.24 -53.32
CA ALA A 349 -38.66 -5.25 -54.30
C ALA A 349 -38.55 -4.93 -55.81
N SER A 350 -37.36 -5.34 -56.30
CA SER A 350 -36.98 -5.82 -57.64
C SER A 350 -36.70 -4.77 -58.75
N GLY A 351 -35.67 -4.92 -59.59
CA GLY A 351 -34.68 -5.99 -59.71
C GLY A 351 -33.66 -5.80 -60.85
N MET A 352 -32.88 -6.87 -61.08
CA MET A 352 -31.96 -7.19 -62.19
C MET A 352 -30.61 -6.43 -62.22
N ASP A 353 -29.45 -7.04 -62.49
CA ASP A 353 -29.17 -8.26 -63.26
C ASP A 353 -27.73 -8.81 -63.03
N LYS A 354 -27.56 -10.12 -63.32
CA LYS A 354 -26.36 -10.85 -63.82
C LYS A 354 -25.19 -11.34 -62.93
N LYS A 355 -25.14 -12.68 -62.92
CA LYS A 355 -24.02 -13.61 -63.24
C LYS A 355 -23.14 -14.21 -62.11
N SER A 356 -23.44 -15.50 -61.89
CA SER A 356 -22.53 -16.66 -62.06
C SER A 356 -21.61 -17.10 -60.91
N SER A 357 -22.04 -18.23 -60.31
CA SER A 357 -21.28 -19.46 -60.00
C SER A 357 -20.14 -19.44 -58.97
N SER A 358 -20.47 -20.04 -57.82
CA SER A 358 -19.62 -20.70 -56.81
C SER A 358 -19.21 -22.13 -57.25
N PRO A 359 -18.70 -23.02 -56.36
CA PRO A 359 -17.40 -23.02 -55.67
C PRO A 359 -16.63 -24.37 -55.87
N PHE A 360 -15.30 -24.42 -55.67
CA PHE A 360 -14.49 -25.56 -55.14
C PHE A 360 -13.03 -25.58 -55.65
N LYS A 361 -12.08 -25.91 -54.75
CA LYS A 361 -10.79 -26.64 -54.95
C LYS A 361 -9.72 -25.96 -55.87
N PHE A 362 -8.40 -26.15 -55.77
CA PHE A 362 -7.56 -27.25 -55.31
C PHE A 362 -6.10 -26.76 -55.03
N SER A 363 -5.33 -27.56 -54.29
CA SER A 363 -3.85 -27.53 -54.08
C SER A 363 -3.02 -27.47 -55.38
N PHE A 364 -1.75 -27.04 -55.33
CA PHE A 364 -0.61 -27.86 -55.82
C PHE A 364 0.76 -27.30 -55.37
N LYS A 365 1.56 -28.21 -54.84
CA LYS A 365 3.01 -28.12 -54.60
C LYS A 365 3.71 -28.59 -55.88
N ASN A 366 4.76 -27.92 -56.38
CA ASN A 366 5.88 -28.53 -57.13
C ASN A 366 6.98 -27.46 -57.36
N LEU A 367 8.22 -27.62 -56.89
CA LEU A 367 9.33 -28.50 -57.33
C LEU A 367 10.00 -28.04 -58.64
N LEU A 368 11.30 -27.70 -58.55
CA LEU A 368 12.45 -27.94 -59.48
C LEU A 368 13.71 -27.45 -58.72
N HIS A 369 14.64 -28.32 -58.22
CA HIS A 369 15.84 -28.89 -58.87
C HIS A 369 16.71 -27.85 -59.62
N SER A 370 18.04 -27.76 -59.58
CA SER A 370 19.16 -28.53 -58.99
C SER A 370 20.48 -27.82 -59.33
N ALA A 371 21.54 -27.90 -58.50
CA ALA A 371 22.97 -27.97 -58.90
C ALA A 371 23.84 -28.11 -57.62
N HIS A 372 24.28 -29.33 -57.27
CA HIS A 372 25.64 -29.87 -57.47
C HIS A 372 26.73 -29.41 -56.46
N LYS A 373 26.97 -30.28 -55.45
CA LYS A 373 28.23 -30.97 -55.03
C LYS A 373 29.61 -30.33 -55.34
N PRO A 374 30.64 -30.50 -54.47
CA PRO A 374 31.24 -31.81 -54.08
C PRO A 374 31.51 -31.99 -52.55
N ALA A 375 31.47 -33.22 -52.00
CA ALA A 375 32.60 -34.12 -51.63
C ALA A 375 33.52 -33.52 -50.53
N GLU A 376 33.91 -34.14 -49.41
CA GLU A 376 34.29 -35.52 -49.00
C GLU A 376 33.99 -35.68 -47.48
N GLU A 377 33.43 -36.80 -47.01
CA GLU A 377 34.08 -37.86 -46.21
C GLU A 377 34.96 -37.39 -45.02
N ALA A 378 34.92 -37.94 -43.80
CA ALA A 378 34.12 -38.97 -43.17
C ALA A 378 34.37 -38.92 -41.64
N LYS A 379 33.31 -39.20 -40.88
CA LYS A 379 33.20 -40.06 -39.67
C LYS A 379 34.15 -39.88 -38.48
N GLU A 380 33.50 -39.87 -37.33
CA GLU A 380 34.03 -40.23 -36.01
C GLU A 380 35.06 -41.38 -36.05
N PRO A 381 36.11 -41.33 -35.21
CA PRO A 381 36.95 -42.47 -34.97
C PRO A 381 36.22 -43.49 -34.05
N LYS A 382 36.14 -44.74 -34.52
CA LYS A 382 36.34 -45.89 -33.62
C LYS A 382 37.85 -46.13 -33.52
N SER A 383 38.38 -46.23 -32.31
CA SER A 383 39.56 -47.05 -32.01
C SER A 383 39.12 -48.11 -30.99
N ASP A 384 39.07 -49.39 -31.34
CA ASP A 384 40.21 -50.32 -31.31
C ASP A 384 41.02 -50.24 -30.02
N PHE A 385 40.77 -51.21 -29.13
CA PHE A 385 41.87 -52.06 -28.65
C PHE A 385 41.52 -53.52 -28.88
N LYS A 386 42.32 -54.11 -29.77
CA LYS A 386 42.45 -55.51 -30.15
C LYS A 386 43.45 -56.19 -29.19
N LYS A 387 43.12 -57.39 -28.72
CA LYS A 387 43.90 -58.66 -28.71
C LYS A 387 43.64 -59.39 -27.37
N LEU A 388 43.54 -60.71 -27.21
CA LEU A 388 43.80 -61.99 -27.89
C LEU A 388 42.90 -63.00 -27.11
N SER A 389 42.39 -64.15 -27.57
CA SER A 389 42.87 -65.16 -28.51
C SER A 389 41.74 -66.16 -28.86
N SER A 390 41.82 -66.76 -30.06
CA SER A 390 41.51 -68.17 -30.46
C SER A 390 40.29 -68.91 -29.84
N GLN A 391 39.42 -69.60 -30.59
CA GLN A 391 39.69 -70.55 -31.67
C GLN A 391 38.37 -70.98 -32.37
N LYS A 392 38.47 -71.41 -33.64
CA LYS A 392 37.43 -71.96 -34.56
C LYS A 392 36.61 -73.11 -33.94
N LYS A 393 35.29 -73.28 -34.16
CA LYS A 393 34.56 -73.75 -35.37
C LYS A 393 35.16 -75.06 -35.95
N ASP A 394 34.40 -76.14 -36.12
CA ASP A 394 33.35 -76.28 -37.12
C ASP A 394 32.29 -77.37 -36.78
N GLN A 395 31.05 -77.04 -37.17
CA GLN A 395 29.97 -77.81 -37.86
C GLN A 395 30.15 -79.31 -38.21
N PRO A 396 29.12 -80.05 -38.73
CA PRO A 396 27.75 -79.65 -39.17
C PRO A 396 26.61 -80.63 -38.74
N GLU A 397 25.35 -80.17 -38.70
CA GLU A 397 24.19 -80.51 -39.59
C GLU A 397 23.42 -81.81 -39.28
N GLY A 398 22.08 -81.72 -39.36
CA GLY A 398 21.23 -82.90 -39.57
C GLY A 398 19.82 -82.87 -38.94
N GLU A 399 18.90 -82.16 -39.59
CA GLU A 399 17.46 -82.45 -39.77
C GLU A 399 16.51 -82.83 -38.59
N SER A 400 15.66 -81.84 -38.24
CA SER A 400 14.18 -81.82 -38.41
C SER A 400 13.25 -82.72 -37.54
N PRO A 401 11.97 -82.32 -37.30
CA PRO A 401 11.44 -82.15 -35.94
C PRO A 401 10.15 -82.95 -35.65
N THR A 402 9.71 -82.96 -34.38
CA THR A 402 8.29 -83.20 -34.04
C THR A 402 7.66 -81.98 -33.38
N LYS A 403 6.50 -81.62 -33.93
CA LYS A 403 5.65 -80.45 -33.68
C LYS A 403 5.20 -80.36 -32.22
N HIS A 404 4.99 -79.14 -31.71
CA HIS A 404 3.80 -78.79 -30.92
C HIS A 404 3.41 -77.32 -31.21
N ALA A 405 2.11 -77.08 -31.32
CA ALA A 405 1.51 -75.78 -31.58
C ALA A 405 1.64 -74.88 -30.34
N GLY A 406 2.56 -73.92 -30.39
CA GLY A 406 2.70 -72.86 -29.40
C GLY A 406 2.45 -71.50 -30.06
N VAL A 407 1.69 -70.64 -29.39
CA VAL A 407 1.59 -69.20 -29.71
C VAL A 407 2.99 -68.67 -30.03
N LYS A 408 3.21 -68.14 -31.24
CA LYS A 408 4.54 -67.75 -31.71
C LYS A 408 5.22 -66.84 -30.66
N PRO A 409 6.44 -67.14 -30.19
CA PRO A 409 7.13 -66.38 -29.14
C PRO A 409 7.29 -64.89 -29.47
N VAL A 410 7.25 -64.55 -30.76
CA VAL A 410 7.25 -63.17 -31.28
C VAL A 410 6.03 -62.35 -30.81
N LYS A 411 4.83 -62.95 -30.68
CA LYS A 411 3.64 -62.22 -30.21
C LYS A 411 3.70 -61.92 -28.72
N ILE A 412 4.27 -62.82 -27.92
CA ILE A 412 4.49 -62.61 -26.48
C ILE A 412 5.60 -61.57 -26.27
N LEU A 413 6.68 -61.63 -27.06
CA LEU A 413 7.76 -60.63 -26.97
C LEU A 413 7.29 -59.22 -27.37
N ILE A 414 6.46 -59.12 -28.42
CA ILE A 414 5.83 -57.84 -28.81
C ILE A 414 4.87 -57.38 -27.72
N LEU A 415 4.04 -58.26 -27.14
CA LEU A 415 3.12 -57.92 -26.04
C LEU A 415 3.88 -57.43 -24.81
N VAL A 416 4.96 -58.11 -24.41
CA VAL A 416 5.81 -57.73 -23.27
C VAL A 416 6.58 -56.44 -23.57
N ALA A 417 7.10 -56.25 -24.79
CA ALA A 417 7.75 -54.99 -25.18
C ALA A 417 6.77 -53.81 -25.22
N SER A 418 5.54 -54.01 -25.71
CA SER A 418 4.48 -53.00 -25.67
C SER A 418 3.98 -52.73 -24.25
N LEU A 419 3.86 -53.76 -23.38
CA LEU A 419 3.53 -53.57 -21.97
C LEU A 419 4.65 -52.82 -21.26
N SER A 420 5.92 -53.11 -21.58
CA SER A 420 7.08 -52.45 -20.99
C SER A 420 7.20 -51.00 -21.47
N LEU A 421 6.90 -50.71 -22.73
CA LEU A 421 6.82 -49.35 -23.28
C LEU A 421 5.67 -48.55 -22.65
N VAL A 422 4.52 -49.18 -22.43
CA VAL A 422 3.40 -48.57 -21.69
C VAL A 422 3.75 -48.37 -20.21
N LEU A 423 4.43 -49.34 -19.57
CA LEU A 423 4.88 -49.24 -18.19
C LEU A 423 5.94 -48.15 -18.03
N ILE A 424 6.88 -48.02 -18.96
CA ILE A 424 7.92 -46.98 -18.98
C ILE A 424 7.28 -45.61 -19.26
N GLY A 425 6.35 -45.54 -20.22
CA GLY A 425 5.59 -44.33 -20.53
C GLY A 425 4.63 -43.88 -19.43
N LEU A 426 4.26 -44.77 -18.52
CA LEU A 426 3.37 -44.50 -17.39
C LEU A 426 4.12 -44.23 -16.08
N VAL A 427 4.95 -45.21 -15.67
CA VAL A 427 5.63 -45.23 -14.38
C VAL A 427 6.81 -44.28 -14.38
N GLY A 428 7.46 -44.09 -15.54
CA GLY A 428 8.58 -43.15 -15.68
C GLY A 428 8.22 -41.71 -15.31
N PRO A 429 7.24 -41.08 -16.00
CA PRO A 429 6.82 -39.71 -15.67
C PRO A 429 6.22 -39.58 -14.28
N LEU A 430 5.49 -40.59 -13.77
CA LEU A 430 4.92 -40.56 -12.42
C LEU A 430 5.99 -40.59 -11.33
N LEU A 431 6.96 -41.52 -11.43
CA LEU A 431 8.10 -41.59 -10.51
C LEU A 431 8.97 -40.35 -10.61
N SER A 432 9.15 -39.81 -11.82
CA SER A 432 9.86 -38.55 -12.04
C SER A 432 9.14 -37.38 -11.35
N SER A 433 7.82 -37.27 -11.51
CA SER A 433 7.00 -36.25 -10.84
C SER A 433 7.12 -36.33 -9.32
N LEU A 434 7.01 -37.53 -8.74
CA LEU A 434 7.21 -37.75 -7.29
C LEU A 434 8.63 -37.38 -6.84
N PHE A 435 9.65 -37.79 -7.59
CA PHE A 435 11.05 -37.49 -7.28
C PHE A 435 11.33 -35.98 -7.28
N PHE A 436 10.86 -35.27 -8.30
CA PHE A 436 11.03 -33.82 -8.41
C PHE A 436 10.18 -33.06 -7.39
N SER A 437 8.98 -33.55 -7.04
CA SER A 437 8.18 -32.99 -5.94
C SER A 437 8.92 -33.09 -4.61
N TYR A 438 9.47 -34.27 -4.30
CA TYR A 438 10.28 -34.48 -3.09
C TYR A 438 11.52 -33.59 -3.06
N ARG A 439 12.23 -33.48 -4.19
CA ARG A 439 13.39 -32.58 -4.32
C ARG A 439 13.00 -31.12 -4.10
N GLY A 440 11.83 -30.70 -4.59
CA GLY A 440 11.29 -29.36 -4.39
C GLY A 440 11.05 -29.06 -2.92
N VAL A 441 10.37 -29.96 -2.20
CA VAL A 441 10.11 -29.83 -0.76
C VAL A 441 11.41 -29.77 0.04
N LYS A 442 12.38 -30.66 -0.24
CA LYS A 442 13.68 -30.65 0.44
C LYS A 442 14.45 -29.34 0.22
N ALA A 443 14.34 -28.77 -0.98
CA ALA A 443 14.96 -27.47 -1.28
C ALA A 443 14.26 -26.33 -0.52
N LEU A 444 12.93 -26.36 -0.36
CA LEU A 444 12.20 -25.41 0.49
C LEU A 444 12.60 -25.50 1.97
N GLU A 445 12.73 -26.72 2.51
CA GLU A 445 13.17 -26.92 3.90
C GLU A 445 14.57 -26.35 4.12
N LYS A 446 15.48 -26.56 3.17
CA LYS A 446 16.82 -26.01 3.23
C LYS A 446 16.81 -24.48 3.09
N ALA A 447 16.01 -23.93 2.16
CA ALA A 447 15.85 -22.49 2.02
C ALA A 447 15.34 -21.83 3.31
N LYS A 448 14.39 -22.47 4.01
CA LYS A 448 13.91 -22.01 5.32
C LYS A 448 15.04 -21.95 6.34
N ALA A 449 15.87 -22.99 6.40
CA ALA A 449 17.04 -23.02 7.29
C ALA A 449 18.06 -21.92 6.93
N ASP A 450 18.36 -21.74 5.65
CA ASP A 450 19.29 -20.71 5.17
C ASP A 450 18.74 -19.29 5.46
N PHE A 451 17.43 -19.07 5.29
CA PHE A 451 16.76 -17.80 5.62
C PHE A 451 16.81 -17.50 7.12
N SER A 452 16.58 -18.51 7.97
CA SER A 452 16.72 -18.35 9.43
C SER A 452 18.15 -18.02 9.89
N GLN A 453 19.15 -18.31 9.04
CA GLN A 453 20.55 -17.99 9.28
C GLN A 453 21.00 -16.74 8.50
N LEU A 454 20.07 -15.99 7.87
CA LEU A 454 20.32 -14.82 7.03
C LEU A 454 21.28 -15.06 5.86
N LYS A 455 21.35 -16.31 5.37
CA LYS A 455 22.15 -16.66 4.19
C LYS A 455 21.30 -16.45 2.93
N PHE A 456 20.92 -15.21 2.66
CA PHE A 456 19.97 -14.85 1.61
C PHE A 456 20.34 -15.40 0.24
N THR A 457 21.60 -15.27 -0.19
CA THR A 457 22.06 -15.82 -1.48
C THR A 457 21.90 -17.35 -1.57
N GLN A 458 22.07 -18.06 -0.46
CA GLN A 458 21.95 -19.52 -0.40
C GLN A 458 20.48 -19.93 -0.39
N ALA A 459 19.65 -19.23 0.39
CA ALA A 459 18.20 -19.38 0.38
C ALA A 459 17.62 -19.13 -1.02
N GLN A 460 18.02 -18.03 -1.68
CA GLN A 460 17.66 -17.70 -3.06
C GLN A 460 18.00 -18.85 -4.03
N SER A 461 19.20 -19.45 -3.91
CA SER A 461 19.62 -20.59 -4.73
C SER A 461 18.75 -21.83 -4.50
N GLU A 462 18.42 -22.15 -3.25
CA GLU A 462 17.55 -23.29 -2.92
C GLU A 462 16.10 -23.05 -3.35
N LEU A 463 15.58 -21.82 -3.25
CA LEU A 463 14.24 -21.45 -3.73
C LEU A 463 14.10 -21.57 -5.25
N GLN A 464 15.13 -21.19 -6.01
CA GLN A 464 15.16 -21.43 -7.46
C GLN A 464 15.18 -22.92 -7.80
N LYS A 465 15.93 -23.73 -7.05
CA LYS A 465 15.93 -25.21 -7.20
C LYS A 465 14.55 -25.79 -6.88
N ALA A 466 13.88 -25.27 -5.86
CA ALA A 466 12.53 -25.68 -5.49
C ALA A 466 11.54 -25.40 -6.62
N ALA A 467 11.46 -24.14 -7.07
CA ALA A 467 10.59 -23.72 -8.17
C ALA A 467 10.80 -24.55 -9.44
N LYS A 468 12.07 -24.76 -9.84
CA LYS A 468 12.41 -25.59 -11.00
C LYS A 468 11.98 -27.05 -10.83
N SER A 469 12.13 -27.60 -9.62
CA SER A 469 11.75 -28.98 -9.34
C SER A 469 10.22 -29.16 -9.39
N PHE A 470 9.44 -28.24 -8.82
CA PHE A 470 7.98 -28.26 -8.93
C PHE A 470 7.49 -28.08 -10.37
N ASN A 471 8.13 -27.19 -11.15
CA ASN A 471 7.80 -27.02 -12.56
C ASN A 471 8.01 -28.31 -13.37
N VAL A 472 9.15 -28.99 -13.16
CA VAL A 472 9.44 -30.28 -13.81
C VAL A 472 8.46 -31.36 -13.34
N ALA A 473 8.12 -31.39 -12.06
CA ALA A 473 7.13 -32.33 -11.54
C ALA A 473 5.75 -32.14 -12.19
N ASN A 474 5.32 -30.88 -12.38
CA ASN A 474 4.06 -30.54 -13.01
C ASN A 474 4.04 -30.92 -14.50
N ARG A 475 5.09 -30.61 -15.26
CA ARG A 475 5.19 -31.01 -16.69
C ARG A 475 5.13 -32.52 -16.88
N ASN A 476 5.83 -33.29 -16.04
CA ASN A 476 5.78 -34.75 -16.10
C ASN A 476 4.38 -35.30 -15.79
N LEU A 477 3.58 -34.58 -14.99
CA LEU A 477 2.21 -34.94 -14.70
C LEU A 477 1.27 -34.57 -15.86
N GLU A 478 1.50 -33.45 -16.52
CA GLU A 478 0.79 -33.03 -17.74
C GLU A 478 1.00 -34.04 -18.89
N ASP A 479 2.21 -34.57 -19.04
CA ASP A 479 2.54 -35.62 -20.01
C ASP A 479 1.76 -36.94 -19.77
N LEU A 480 1.15 -37.10 -18.59
CA LEU A 480 0.30 -38.24 -18.22
C LEU A 480 -1.20 -37.98 -18.39
N GLN A 481 -1.63 -36.80 -18.88
CA GLN A 481 -3.06 -36.49 -18.99
C GLN A 481 -3.84 -37.45 -19.90
N TRP A 482 -3.20 -37.94 -20.98
CA TRP A 482 -3.82 -38.96 -21.85
C TRP A 482 -4.17 -40.23 -21.07
N PHE A 483 -3.36 -40.61 -20.08
CA PHE A 483 -3.64 -41.76 -19.22
C PHE A 483 -4.72 -41.45 -18.17
N ALA A 484 -4.70 -40.25 -17.61
CA ALA A 484 -5.72 -39.83 -16.64
C ALA A 484 -7.14 -39.85 -17.23
N THR A 485 -7.29 -39.59 -18.54
CA THR A 485 -8.58 -39.72 -19.25
C THR A 485 -9.05 -41.17 -19.38
N LEU A 486 -8.13 -42.15 -19.48
CA LEU A 486 -8.47 -43.57 -19.60
C LEU A 486 -8.95 -44.18 -18.28
N PHE A 487 -8.45 -43.70 -17.14
CA PHE A 487 -8.68 -44.29 -15.81
C PHE A 487 -9.54 -43.44 -14.87
N HIS A 488 -10.26 -42.44 -15.39
CA HIS A 488 -11.15 -41.57 -14.60
C HIS A 488 -10.42 -40.83 -13.45
N TRP A 489 -9.11 -40.63 -13.59
CA TRP A 489 -8.25 -39.95 -12.61
C TRP A 489 -7.98 -38.48 -12.99
N ARG A 490 -8.68 -37.97 -14.00
CA ARG A 490 -8.49 -36.62 -14.55
C ARG A 490 -8.60 -35.54 -13.48
N ASP A 491 -9.62 -35.63 -12.64
CA ASP A 491 -9.94 -34.62 -11.62
C ASP A 491 -8.84 -34.52 -10.56
N THR A 492 -8.42 -35.63 -9.97
CA THR A 492 -7.34 -35.64 -9.00
C THR A 492 -5.99 -35.29 -9.63
N SER A 493 -5.71 -35.70 -10.89
CA SER A 493 -4.46 -35.32 -11.57
C SER A 493 -4.38 -33.80 -11.79
N GLN A 494 -5.51 -33.17 -12.07
CA GLN A 494 -5.62 -31.72 -12.20
C GLN A 494 -5.46 -31.03 -10.85
N ASP A 495 -6.04 -31.57 -9.78
CA ASP A 495 -5.85 -31.06 -8.43
C ASP A 495 -4.38 -31.15 -7.96
N VAL A 496 -3.67 -32.24 -8.28
CA VAL A 496 -2.23 -32.37 -7.99
C VAL A 496 -1.41 -31.38 -8.82
N SER A 497 -1.78 -31.13 -10.07
CA SER A 497 -1.16 -30.10 -10.91
C SER A 497 -1.31 -28.71 -10.30
N TYR A 498 -2.50 -28.37 -9.79
CA TYR A 498 -2.71 -27.10 -9.07
C TYR A 498 -1.82 -26.98 -7.83
N LEU A 499 -1.69 -28.05 -7.02
CA LEU A 499 -0.80 -28.04 -5.85
C LEU A 499 0.67 -27.87 -6.23
N LEU A 500 1.15 -28.54 -7.28
CA LEU A 500 2.54 -28.40 -7.75
C LEU A 500 2.81 -27.01 -8.31
N SER A 501 1.86 -26.45 -9.07
CA SER A 501 1.97 -25.10 -9.60
C SER A 501 1.91 -24.05 -8.48
N ALA A 502 1.06 -24.24 -7.47
CA ALA A 502 1.04 -23.38 -6.28
C ALA A 502 2.37 -23.45 -5.51
N ALA A 503 2.95 -24.64 -5.34
CA ALA A 503 4.25 -24.81 -4.69
C ALA A 503 5.40 -24.13 -5.48
N GLU A 504 5.34 -24.13 -6.81
CA GLU A 504 6.24 -23.35 -7.66
C GLU A 504 6.09 -21.84 -7.36
N ASP A 505 4.86 -21.32 -7.35
CA ASP A 505 4.60 -19.90 -7.13
C ASP A 505 5.01 -19.45 -5.73
N VAL A 506 4.72 -20.25 -4.69
CA VAL A 506 5.20 -19.98 -3.32
C VAL A 506 6.73 -19.92 -3.29
N SER A 507 7.41 -20.85 -3.99
CA SER A 507 8.87 -20.85 -4.07
C SER A 507 9.41 -19.57 -4.74
N ARG A 508 8.74 -19.09 -5.79
CA ARG A 508 9.09 -17.84 -6.48
C ARG A 508 8.78 -16.60 -5.63
N ALA A 509 7.68 -16.62 -4.88
CA ALA A 509 7.32 -15.54 -3.97
C ALA A 509 8.38 -15.38 -2.88
N LEU A 510 8.76 -16.49 -2.23
CA LEU A 510 9.81 -16.49 -1.22
C LEU A 510 11.16 -16.04 -1.78
N PHE A 511 11.46 -16.37 -3.05
CA PHE A 511 12.66 -15.89 -3.71
C PHE A 511 12.66 -14.36 -3.80
N SER A 512 11.56 -13.76 -4.28
CA SER A 512 11.44 -12.30 -4.36
C SER A 512 11.52 -11.64 -2.98
N VAL A 513 10.84 -12.17 -1.95
CA VAL A 513 10.98 -11.66 -0.57
C VAL A 513 12.45 -11.69 -0.12
N SER A 514 13.16 -12.78 -0.41
CA SER A 514 14.57 -12.92 -0.07
C SER A 514 15.51 -11.97 -0.83
N VAL A 515 15.11 -11.48 -2.00
CA VAL A 515 15.86 -10.47 -2.77
C VAL A 515 15.55 -9.06 -2.25
N GLY A 516 14.28 -8.78 -1.92
CA GLY A 516 13.85 -7.47 -1.45
C GLY A 516 14.33 -7.13 -0.05
N ILE A 517 14.38 -8.11 0.86
CA ILE A 517 14.67 -7.86 2.28
C ILE A 517 16.17 -7.58 2.56
N GLU A 518 17.08 -8.17 1.77
CA GLU A 518 18.53 -8.08 1.99
C GLU A 518 19.06 -6.63 1.89
N PRO A 519 18.74 -5.84 0.84
CA PRO A 519 19.14 -4.43 0.76
C PRO A 519 18.54 -3.55 1.85
N VAL A 520 17.29 -3.81 2.28
CA VAL A 520 16.61 -3.02 3.32
C VAL A 520 17.35 -3.14 4.65
N PHE A 521 17.71 -4.38 5.03
CA PHE A 521 18.51 -4.62 6.22
C PHE A 521 19.89 -3.94 6.15
N GLY A 522 20.56 -4.01 5.00
CA GLY A 522 21.83 -3.30 4.78
C GLY A 522 21.69 -1.78 4.94
N GLY A 523 20.61 -1.19 4.39
CA GLY A 523 20.29 0.22 4.56
C GLY A 523 20.07 0.60 6.03
N ILE A 524 19.31 -0.18 6.79
CA ILE A 524 19.04 0.10 8.21
C ILE A 524 20.36 0.13 8.99
N GLN A 525 21.24 -0.85 8.73
CA GLN A 525 22.56 -0.88 9.36
C GLN A 525 23.40 0.35 9.00
N ASN A 526 23.39 0.79 7.73
CA ASN A 526 24.10 2.01 7.29
C ASN A 526 23.51 3.29 7.89
N THR A 527 22.20 3.32 8.18
CA THR A 527 21.58 4.46 8.91
C THR A 527 22.20 4.64 10.28
N LEU A 528 22.37 3.53 11.00
CA LEU A 528 22.86 3.52 12.38
C LEU A 528 24.36 3.72 12.45
N ASN A 529 25.10 3.16 11.49
CA ASN A 529 26.55 3.27 11.38
C ASN A 529 26.94 3.69 9.96
N PRO A 530 26.90 5.00 9.64
CA PRO A 530 27.12 5.50 8.29
C PRO A 530 28.53 5.21 7.79
N ASP A 531 28.67 4.60 6.62
CA ASP A 531 29.94 4.59 5.88
C ASP A 531 30.19 5.98 5.28
N PRO A 532 31.31 6.67 5.62
CA PRO A 532 31.63 7.98 5.07
C PRO A 532 31.70 8.04 3.54
N GLN A 533 31.86 6.91 2.85
CA GLN A 533 31.94 6.83 1.38
C GLN A 533 30.63 6.46 0.69
N GLU A 534 29.60 6.05 1.44
CA GLU A 534 28.37 5.49 0.85
C GLU A 534 27.15 6.35 1.23
N LYS A 535 26.54 7.01 0.23
CA LYS A 535 25.27 7.70 0.43
C LYS A 535 24.18 6.66 0.67
N ASN A 536 23.54 6.73 1.84
CA ASN A 536 22.40 5.88 2.18
C ASN A 536 21.13 6.39 1.48
N ASP A 537 20.90 5.97 0.23
CA ASP A 537 19.68 6.28 -0.50
C ASP A 537 18.60 5.23 -0.17
N PHE A 538 17.93 5.43 0.97
CA PHE A 538 16.83 4.58 1.40
C PHE A 538 15.69 4.56 0.39
N GLN A 539 15.47 5.67 -0.31
CA GLN A 539 14.40 5.74 -1.30
C GLN A 539 14.66 4.79 -2.47
N LYS A 540 15.91 4.66 -2.90
CA LYS A 540 16.30 3.67 -3.91
C LYS A 540 16.21 2.24 -3.38
N ILE A 541 16.73 1.98 -2.18
CA ILE A 541 16.71 0.66 -1.53
C ILE A 541 15.27 0.15 -1.40
N THR A 542 14.39 0.97 -0.83
CA THR A 542 12.99 0.63 -0.57
C THR A 542 12.19 0.50 -1.85
N ARG A 543 12.43 1.31 -2.88
CA ARG A 543 11.82 1.12 -4.21
C ARG A 543 12.16 -0.23 -4.84
N LEU A 544 13.42 -0.66 -4.75
CA LEU A 544 13.84 -1.98 -5.26
C LEU A 544 13.19 -3.11 -4.46
N ALA A 545 13.13 -2.98 -3.13
CA ALA A 545 12.47 -3.96 -2.28
C ALA A 545 10.95 -4.03 -2.54
N ASP A 546 10.30 -2.90 -2.81
CA ASP A 546 8.86 -2.85 -3.07
C ASP A 546 8.46 -3.55 -4.37
N ILE A 547 9.31 -3.47 -5.40
CA ILE A 547 9.14 -4.24 -6.64
C ILE A 547 9.12 -5.74 -6.31
N GLU A 548 10.08 -6.21 -5.50
CA GLU A 548 10.16 -7.62 -5.12
C GLU A 548 9.00 -8.06 -4.23
N TYR A 549 8.58 -7.24 -3.26
CA TYR A 549 7.40 -7.55 -2.44
C TYR A 549 6.13 -7.61 -3.29
N THR A 550 5.97 -6.72 -4.28
CA THR A 550 4.86 -6.76 -5.23
C THR A 550 4.89 -8.04 -6.06
N MET A 551 6.05 -8.46 -6.54
CA MET A 551 6.22 -9.74 -7.24
C MET A 551 5.85 -10.93 -6.35
N ALA A 552 6.24 -10.90 -5.08
CA ALA A 552 5.88 -11.93 -4.11
C ALA A 552 4.37 -12.00 -3.84
N LEU A 553 3.70 -10.85 -3.65
CA LEU A 553 2.26 -10.78 -3.44
C LEU A 553 1.45 -11.30 -4.63
N ASN A 554 1.91 -11.01 -5.85
CA ASN A 554 1.30 -11.52 -7.07
C ASN A 554 1.41 -13.04 -7.15
N LYS A 555 2.61 -13.59 -6.88
CA LYS A 555 2.83 -15.03 -6.87
C LYS A 555 2.06 -15.76 -5.77
N LEU A 556 1.95 -15.18 -4.57
CA LEU A 556 1.12 -15.74 -3.51
C LEU A 556 -0.38 -15.68 -3.85
N SER A 557 -0.83 -14.65 -4.56
CA SER A 557 -2.21 -14.58 -5.05
C SER A 557 -2.51 -15.63 -6.11
N GLU A 558 -1.58 -15.88 -7.03
CA GLU A 558 -1.66 -17.00 -7.99
C GLU A 558 -1.68 -18.35 -7.27
N ALA A 559 -0.80 -18.56 -6.29
CA ALA A 559 -0.75 -19.78 -5.49
C ALA A 559 -2.05 -20.01 -4.73
N GLN A 560 -2.60 -18.96 -4.09
CA GLN A 560 -3.86 -19.01 -3.37
C GLN A 560 -5.02 -19.40 -4.29
N ALA A 561 -5.13 -18.78 -5.48
CA ALA A 561 -6.17 -19.13 -6.45
C ALA A 561 -6.08 -20.60 -6.90
N LYS A 562 -4.84 -21.11 -7.07
CA LYS A 562 -4.59 -22.52 -7.43
C LYS A 562 -4.94 -23.46 -6.28
N ILE A 563 -4.60 -23.13 -5.04
CA ILE A 563 -4.94 -23.93 -3.85
C ILE A 563 -6.46 -23.96 -3.66
N GLY A 564 -7.15 -22.82 -3.78
CA GLY A 564 -8.61 -22.74 -3.65
C GLY A 564 -9.38 -23.49 -4.76
N ALA A 565 -8.76 -23.73 -5.92
CA ALA A 565 -9.33 -24.55 -6.98
C ALA A 565 -9.24 -26.06 -6.70
N VAL A 566 -8.49 -26.48 -5.67
CA VAL A 566 -8.29 -27.90 -5.33
C VAL A 566 -9.54 -28.48 -4.65
N ARG A 567 -10.09 -29.55 -5.22
CA ARG A 567 -11.19 -30.29 -4.60
C ARG A 567 -10.65 -31.21 -3.51
N SER A 568 -10.69 -30.76 -2.25
CA SER A 568 -10.21 -31.49 -1.08
C SER A 568 -10.81 -32.90 -0.91
N GLN A 569 -12.04 -33.11 -1.40
CA GLN A 569 -12.75 -34.39 -1.40
C GLN A 569 -12.06 -35.47 -2.24
N ASN A 570 -11.21 -35.06 -3.20
CA ASN A 570 -10.45 -35.98 -4.07
C ASN A 570 -9.18 -36.54 -3.39
N PHE A 571 -8.90 -36.14 -2.16
CA PHE A 571 -7.74 -36.57 -1.38
C PHE A 571 -8.16 -37.31 -0.11
N PRO A 572 -7.31 -38.24 0.39
CA PRO A 572 -7.46 -38.80 1.71
C PRO A 572 -7.56 -37.72 2.81
N PRO A 573 -8.31 -37.95 3.92
CA PRO A 573 -8.54 -36.94 4.95
C PRO A 573 -7.27 -36.25 5.49
N PHE A 574 -6.19 -37.01 5.64
CA PHE A 574 -4.91 -36.47 6.12
C PHE A 574 -4.25 -35.45 5.15
N LEU A 575 -4.49 -35.57 3.84
CA LEU A 575 -4.02 -34.62 2.84
C LEU A 575 -4.96 -33.42 2.73
N ALA A 576 -6.28 -33.63 2.86
CA ALA A 576 -7.26 -32.55 2.87
C ALA A 576 -6.99 -31.55 4.01
N THR A 577 -6.65 -32.03 5.21
CA THR A 577 -6.23 -31.16 6.33
C THR A 577 -4.97 -30.37 6.00
N LYS A 578 -3.96 -31.00 5.38
CA LYS A 578 -2.72 -30.32 4.98
C LYS A 578 -2.94 -29.26 3.91
N ILE A 579 -3.83 -29.50 2.94
CA ILE A 579 -4.19 -28.53 1.90
C ILE A 579 -4.86 -27.30 2.54
N SER A 580 -5.80 -27.53 3.46
CA SER A 580 -6.48 -26.45 4.19
C SER A 580 -5.50 -25.62 5.03
N GLN A 581 -4.53 -26.28 5.68
CA GLN A 581 -3.44 -25.59 6.39
C GLN A 581 -2.58 -24.75 5.44
N LEU A 582 -2.30 -25.26 4.23
CA LEU A 582 -1.49 -24.58 3.22
C LEU A 582 -2.19 -23.32 2.69
N GLU A 583 -3.51 -23.38 2.52
CA GLU A 583 -4.34 -22.23 2.16
C GLU A 583 -4.25 -21.12 3.23
N ILE A 584 -4.45 -21.47 4.50
CA ILE A 584 -4.34 -20.54 5.63
C ILE A 584 -2.93 -19.95 5.73
N GLN A 585 -1.88 -20.77 5.58
CA GLN A 585 -0.49 -20.30 5.61
C GLN A 585 -0.16 -19.36 4.46
N THR A 586 -0.72 -19.60 3.27
CA THR A 586 -0.50 -18.73 2.09
C THR A 586 -1.20 -17.39 2.26
N LEU A 587 -2.42 -17.39 2.80
CA LEU A 587 -3.16 -16.18 3.19
C LEU A 587 -2.37 -15.35 4.21
N PHE A 588 -1.91 -15.99 5.27
CA PHE A 588 -1.13 -15.34 6.32
C PHE A 588 0.19 -14.77 5.79
N ALA A 589 0.91 -15.51 4.95
CA ALA A 589 2.14 -15.02 4.32
C ALA A 589 1.89 -13.78 3.44
N LYS A 590 0.78 -13.77 2.69
CA LYS A 590 0.38 -12.63 1.86
C LYS A 590 0.08 -11.39 2.71
N GLU A 591 -0.62 -11.56 3.84
CA GLU A 591 -0.89 -10.46 4.77
C GLU A 591 0.40 -9.87 5.35
N ILE A 592 1.32 -10.73 5.83
CA ILE A 592 2.62 -10.29 6.37
C ILE A 592 3.42 -9.52 5.32
N ILE A 593 3.53 -10.05 4.09
CA ILE A 593 4.30 -9.39 3.03
C ILE A 593 3.64 -8.07 2.62
N GLY A 594 2.30 -7.99 2.64
CA GLY A 594 1.55 -6.77 2.41
C GLY A 594 1.89 -5.69 3.43
N LYS A 595 1.90 -6.05 4.72
CA LYS A 595 2.32 -5.17 5.82
C LYS A 595 3.80 -4.77 5.69
N ALA A 596 4.68 -5.71 5.35
CA ALA A 596 6.10 -5.43 5.13
C ALA A 596 6.35 -4.47 3.95
N SER A 597 5.59 -4.61 2.85
CA SER A 597 5.65 -3.67 1.71
C SER A 597 5.17 -2.27 2.10
N LEU A 598 4.09 -2.17 2.88
CA LEU A 598 3.63 -0.89 3.41
C LEU A 598 4.70 -0.23 4.28
N LEU A 599 5.24 -0.95 5.27
CA LEU A 599 6.30 -0.44 6.13
C LEU A 599 7.54 -0.03 5.31
N ASN A 600 7.95 -0.85 4.34
CA ASN A 600 9.06 -0.56 3.45
C ASN A 600 8.89 0.75 2.66
N ARG A 601 7.67 1.06 2.20
CA ARG A 601 7.37 2.33 1.53
C ARG A 601 7.45 3.54 2.46
N LEU A 602 7.23 3.34 3.75
CA LEU A 602 7.27 4.40 4.77
C LEU A 602 8.65 4.56 5.42
N LEU A 603 9.54 3.57 5.31
CA LEU A 603 10.91 3.65 5.85
C LEU A 603 11.65 4.93 5.46
N PRO A 604 11.62 5.44 4.20
CA PRO A 604 12.31 6.68 3.84
C PRO A 604 11.80 7.90 4.63
N THR A 605 10.51 7.93 4.97
CA THR A 605 9.91 8.97 5.82
C THR A 605 10.36 8.81 7.26
N ILE A 606 10.35 7.58 7.79
CA ILE A 606 10.80 7.28 9.15
C ILE A 606 12.26 7.70 9.36
N VAL A 607 13.15 7.38 8.41
CA VAL A 607 14.57 7.70 8.53
C VAL A 607 14.93 9.15 8.19
N GLY A 608 13.96 9.98 7.79
CA GLY A 608 14.22 11.36 7.40
C GLY A 608 15.07 11.50 6.13
N GLN A 609 14.72 10.75 5.07
CA GLN A 609 15.47 10.77 3.81
C GLN A 609 15.42 12.15 3.12
N ASN A 610 14.25 12.81 3.16
CA ASN A 610 14.01 14.09 2.48
C ASN A 610 13.93 15.28 3.43
N GLU A 611 13.80 15.02 4.74
CA GLU A 611 13.65 16.03 5.77
C GLU A 611 14.28 15.53 7.08
N ASP A 612 14.83 16.43 7.87
CA ASP A 612 15.36 16.07 9.19
C ASP A 612 14.23 15.52 10.06
N LYS A 613 14.43 14.37 10.72
CA LYS A 613 13.46 13.81 11.66
C LYS A 613 13.99 13.85 13.08
N VAL A 614 13.15 14.28 14.01
CA VAL A 614 13.46 14.33 15.44
C VAL A 614 12.50 13.42 16.19
N TYR A 615 13.04 12.41 16.87
CA TYR A 615 12.26 11.53 17.74
C TYR A 615 12.69 11.68 19.19
N LEU A 616 11.71 11.64 20.10
CA LEU A 616 11.98 11.50 21.52
C LEU A 616 11.91 10.02 21.92
N LEU A 617 12.84 9.59 22.76
CA LEU A 617 12.88 8.27 23.36
C LEU A 617 12.72 8.43 24.88
N LEU A 618 11.59 8.01 25.44
CA LEU A 618 11.29 8.12 26.86
C LEU A 618 11.80 6.89 27.59
N PHE A 619 12.63 7.09 28.60
CA PHE A 619 13.09 6.02 29.48
C PHE A 619 12.21 5.97 30.73
N GLN A 620 11.39 4.93 30.82
CA GLN A 620 10.39 4.76 31.88
C GLN A 620 10.84 3.72 32.91
N ASN A 621 10.87 4.10 34.19
CA ASN A 621 11.04 3.16 35.30
C ASN A 621 9.65 2.66 35.75
N ASN A 622 9.26 1.49 35.26
CA ASN A 622 7.98 0.86 35.58
C ASN A 622 7.91 0.22 36.98
N MET A 623 8.99 0.30 37.77
CA MET A 623 8.99 -0.05 39.20
C MET A 623 8.38 1.05 40.05
N GLU A 624 8.26 2.25 39.47
CA GLU A 624 7.38 3.32 39.91
C GLU A 624 6.36 3.55 38.80
N ARG A 625 5.32 2.70 38.76
CA ARG A 625 4.41 2.61 37.60
C ARG A 625 3.63 3.91 37.40
N ARG A 626 3.47 4.29 36.13
CA ARG A 626 2.59 5.36 35.66
C ARG A 626 1.67 4.82 34.57
N ALA A 627 0.68 5.60 34.16
CA ALA A 627 -0.41 5.13 33.32
C ALA A 627 0.07 4.46 32.01
N THR A 628 1.13 4.99 31.39
CA THR A 628 1.69 4.47 30.12
C THR A 628 3.00 3.70 30.27
N GLY A 629 3.36 3.23 31.47
CA GLY A 629 4.58 2.43 31.65
C GLY A 629 5.25 2.66 33.00
N GLY A 630 5.77 3.87 33.23
CA GLY A 630 6.56 4.16 34.42
C GLY A 630 6.94 5.63 34.57
N PHE A 631 7.63 5.93 35.67
CA PHE A 631 8.20 7.26 35.91
C PHE A 631 9.25 7.61 34.85
N ILE A 632 9.15 8.81 34.26
CA ILE A 632 10.06 9.28 33.20
C ILE A 632 11.18 10.07 33.87
N GLY A 633 12.37 9.48 34.01
CA GLY A 633 13.53 10.15 34.62
C GLY A 633 14.45 10.83 33.61
N SER A 634 14.52 10.31 32.40
CA SER A 634 15.38 10.81 31.32
C SER A 634 14.73 10.60 29.96
N TYR A 635 15.24 11.31 28.96
CA TYR A 635 14.82 11.13 27.57
C TYR A 635 15.99 11.20 26.60
N GLY A 636 15.91 10.44 25.51
CA GLY A 636 16.78 10.54 24.36
C GLY A 636 16.15 11.43 23.28
N ARG A 637 16.96 12.21 22.60
CA ARG A 637 16.63 12.92 21.37
C ARG A 637 17.43 12.32 20.23
N ILE A 638 16.73 11.78 19.25
CA ILE A 638 17.31 11.16 18.05
C ILE A 638 17.09 12.12 16.89
N LEU A 639 18.17 12.54 16.24
CA LEU A 639 18.14 13.36 15.03
C LEU A 639 18.61 12.52 13.84
N LEU A 640 17.73 12.38 12.86
CA LEU A 640 18.04 11.76 11.57
C LEU A 640 18.11 12.85 10.50
N LYS A 641 19.13 12.77 9.63
CA LYS A 641 19.33 13.68 8.49
C LYS A 641 19.71 12.89 7.26
N GLU A 642 19.05 13.15 6.14
CA GLU A 642 19.34 12.50 4.85
C GLU A 642 19.34 10.97 4.93
N GLY A 643 18.50 10.38 5.80
CA GLY A 643 18.46 8.92 6.01
C GLY A 643 19.58 8.35 6.88
N LEU A 644 20.29 9.18 7.65
CA LEU A 644 21.40 8.80 8.51
C LEU A 644 21.18 9.29 9.95
N LEU A 645 21.68 8.52 10.91
CA LEU A 645 21.74 8.92 12.32
C LEU A 645 22.77 10.03 12.51
N ALA A 646 22.29 11.27 12.66
CA ALA A 646 23.15 12.44 12.85
C ALA A 646 23.54 12.64 14.32
N GLU A 647 22.58 12.47 15.24
CA GLU A 647 22.80 12.68 16.66
C GLU A 647 21.89 11.78 17.50
N ILE A 648 22.42 11.27 18.61
CA ILE A 648 21.63 10.80 19.76
C ILE A 648 22.16 11.52 20.98
N LYS A 649 21.28 12.28 21.62
CA LYS A 649 21.57 12.97 22.88
C LYS A 649 20.64 12.45 23.94
N VAL A 650 21.18 11.96 25.06
CA VAL A 650 20.38 11.63 26.24
C VAL A 650 20.51 12.77 27.24
N ASP A 651 19.38 13.19 27.81
CA ASP A 651 19.30 14.30 28.75
C ASP A 651 18.34 13.99 29.91
N ASP A 652 18.48 14.76 30.98
CA ASP A 652 17.61 14.68 32.14
C ASP A 652 16.25 15.34 31.85
N ILE A 653 15.14 14.71 32.29
CA ILE A 653 13.78 15.20 32.04
C ILE A 653 13.49 16.57 32.67
N TYR A 654 14.21 16.94 33.74
CA TYR A 654 14.07 18.23 34.43
C TYR A 654 14.62 19.40 33.61
N ASN A 655 15.49 19.16 32.63
CA ASN A 655 16.07 20.21 31.80
C ASN A 655 15.02 20.93 30.94
N PRO A 656 14.19 20.24 30.12
CA PRO A 656 13.09 20.91 29.41
C PRO A 656 12.04 21.48 30.38
N ASP A 657 11.72 20.78 31.48
CA ASP A 657 10.75 21.27 32.48
C ASP A 657 11.20 22.59 33.13
N GLY A 658 12.50 22.75 33.40
CA GLY A 658 13.08 23.97 33.95
C GLY A 658 13.18 25.13 32.95
N LEU A 659 13.16 24.84 31.64
CA LEU A 659 13.12 25.87 30.58
C LEU A 659 11.72 26.43 30.36
N SER A 660 10.68 25.70 30.76
CA SER A 660 9.30 26.15 30.66
C SER A 660 9.06 27.40 31.50
N LYS A 661 8.46 28.42 30.89
CA LYS A 661 8.09 29.68 31.55
C LYS A 661 6.65 29.68 32.07
N GLU A 662 5.86 28.67 31.71
CA GLU A 662 4.45 28.56 32.03
C GLU A 662 4.23 27.51 33.11
N THR A 663 3.50 27.88 34.17
CA THR A 663 3.06 26.93 35.20
C THR A 663 1.76 26.30 34.77
N ILE A 664 1.81 25.02 34.38
CA ILE A 664 0.64 24.25 33.96
C ILE A 664 0.07 23.55 35.19
N ILE A 665 -1.26 23.58 35.36
CA ILE A 665 -1.93 22.96 36.51
C ILE A 665 -1.88 21.44 36.35
N PRO A 666 -1.30 20.69 37.30
CA PRO A 666 -1.29 19.24 37.23
C PRO A 666 -2.66 18.64 37.58
N PRO A 667 -2.97 17.43 37.07
CA PRO A 667 -4.09 16.62 37.52
C PRO A 667 -4.21 16.58 39.04
N ALA A 668 -5.44 16.66 39.56
CA ALA A 668 -5.70 16.78 41.00
C ALA A 668 -5.03 15.67 41.84
N PRO A 669 -5.04 14.38 41.43
CA PRO A 669 -4.34 13.33 42.17
C PRO A 669 -2.82 13.53 42.25
N LEU A 670 -2.18 13.95 41.15
CA LEU A 670 -0.74 14.24 41.14
C LEU A 670 -0.40 15.40 42.10
N LYS A 671 -1.23 16.44 42.11
CA LYS A 671 -1.07 17.56 43.05
C LYS A 671 -1.28 17.13 44.50
N GLN A 672 -2.33 16.34 44.76
CA GLN A 672 -2.73 15.93 46.09
C GLN A 672 -1.75 14.95 46.72
N TYR A 673 -1.33 13.92 45.99
CA TYR A 673 -0.59 12.79 46.55
C TYR A 673 0.93 12.93 46.30
N LEU A 674 1.35 13.25 45.07
CA LEU A 674 2.76 13.44 44.71
C LEU A 674 3.29 14.85 44.96
N LYS A 675 2.43 15.80 45.38
CA LYS A 675 2.79 17.20 45.66
C LYS A 675 3.45 17.90 44.47
N VAL A 676 3.00 17.55 43.27
CA VAL A 676 3.44 18.21 42.03
C VAL A 676 2.74 19.58 41.94
N GLU A 677 3.53 20.65 41.92
CA GLU A 677 3.00 22.04 41.86
C GLU A 677 2.83 22.55 40.43
N SER A 678 3.67 22.08 39.50
CA SER A 678 3.60 22.41 38.06
C SER A 678 3.70 21.13 37.25
N TRP A 679 2.81 20.99 36.27
CA TRP A 679 2.83 19.85 35.34
C TRP A 679 3.88 20.06 34.26
N GLY A 680 4.67 19.01 34.00
CA GLY A 680 5.78 19.00 33.04
C GLY A 680 5.95 17.60 32.44
N MET A 681 6.95 17.44 31.57
CA MET A 681 7.22 16.21 30.83
C MET A 681 7.42 15.00 31.75
N ARG A 682 8.01 15.19 32.93
CA ARG A 682 8.24 14.12 33.92
C ARG A 682 6.98 13.34 34.28
N ASP A 683 5.84 14.02 34.41
CA ASP A 683 4.56 13.46 34.85
C ASP A 683 3.46 13.59 33.78
N ALA A 684 3.83 13.85 32.53
CA ALA A 684 2.88 14.05 31.43
C ALA A 684 2.12 12.77 31.04
N ASN A 685 2.63 11.60 31.42
CA ASN A 685 1.99 10.30 31.20
C ASN A 685 0.88 9.97 32.22
N TRP A 686 0.07 10.97 32.56
CA TRP A 686 -1.11 10.79 33.41
C TRP A 686 -2.27 10.12 32.67
N SER A 687 -2.46 10.46 31.39
CA SER A 687 -3.40 9.76 30.51
C SER A 687 -2.89 8.33 30.28
N PRO A 688 -3.72 7.28 30.43
CA PRO A 688 -3.29 5.94 30.06
C PRO A 688 -3.27 5.72 28.55
N ASP A 689 -3.96 6.57 27.78
CA ASP A 689 -3.83 6.62 26.33
C ASP A 689 -2.48 7.22 25.95
N PHE A 690 -1.62 6.41 25.33
CA PHE A 690 -0.26 6.83 25.02
C PHE A 690 -0.18 7.77 23.82
N SER A 691 -1.06 7.71 22.82
CA SER A 691 -1.11 8.72 21.76
C SER A 691 -1.38 10.11 22.35
N LYS A 692 -2.37 10.22 23.26
CA LYS A 692 -2.64 11.49 23.98
C LYS A 692 -1.46 11.93 24.86
N THR A 693 -0.79 10.99 25.51
CA THR A 693 0.43 11.27 26.30
C THR A 693 1.57 11.77 25.42
N ALA A 694 1.79 11.15 24.26
CA ALA A 694 2.85 11.51 23.33
C ALA A 694 2.62 12.90 22.73
N GLU A 695 1.38 13.23 22.35
CA GLU A 695 0.98 14.58 21.94
C GLU A 695 1.29 15.60 23.03
N GLN A 696 0.91 15.31 24.28
CA GLN A 696 1.19 16.20 25.41
C GLN A 696 2.70 16.36 25.65
N MET A 697 3.47 15.28 25.52
CA MET A 697 4.92 15.30 25.65
C MET A 697 5.59 16.15 24.57
N ILE A 698 5.15 16.01 23.32
CA ILE A 698 5.61 16.84 22.20
C ILE A 698 5.31 18.30 22.50
N GLU A 699 4.08 18.63 22.87
CA GLU A 699 3.67 20.01 23.14
C GLU A 699 4.54 20.66 24.23
N LEU A 700 4.76 19.95 25.34
CA LEU A 700 5.59 20.43 26.45
C LEU A 700 7.05 20.64 26.02
N TYR A 701 7.60 19.69 25.26
CA TYR A 701 8.97 19.76 24.76
C TYR A 701 9.19 20.88 23.75
N GLU A 702 8.32 20.99 22.75
CA GLU A 702 8.39 22.01 21.69
C GLU A 702 8.25 23.41 22.29
N LYS A 703 7.37 23.59 23.29
CA LYS A 703 7.24 24.85 24.04
C LYS A 703 8.49 25.21 24.85
N ALA A 704 9.11 24.22 25.48
CA ALA A 704 10.29 24.45 26.32
C ALA A 704 11.57 24.73 25.51
N THR A 705 11.74 24.05 24.37
CA THR A 705 13.01 24.03 23.63
C THR A 705 12.96 24.75 22.28
N SER A 706 11.77 24.98 21.73
CA SER A 706 11.55 25.41 20.33
C SER A 706 12.02 24.43 19.25
N ASP A 707 12.45 23.22 19.64
CA ASP A 707 12.80 22.14 18.72
C ASP A 707 11.55 21.35 18.35
N ARG A 708 11.35 21.04 17.06
CA ARG A 708 10.25 20.20 16.58
C ARG A 708 10.43 18.74 16.97
N VAL A 709 9.33 18.00 17.11
CA VAL A 709 9.32 16.55 17.32
C VAL A 709 8.36 15.87 16.35
N ASP A 710 8.84 14.84 15.67
CA ASP A 710 8.11 14.07 14.65
C ASP A 710 7.48 12.79 15.22
N GLY A 711 7.91 12.33 16.39
CA GLY A 711 7.34 11.16 17.08
C GLY A 711 7.97 10.88 18.44
N VAL A 712 7.34 10.00 19.19
CA VAL A 712 7.75 9.61 20.55
C VAL A 712 7.75 8.10 20.66
N MET A 713 8.83 7.56 21.19
CA MET A 713 8.96 6.15 21.55
C MET A 713 9.11 6.07 23.06
N ALA A 714 8.36 5.21 23.74
CA ALA A 714 8.51 4.98 25.17
C ALA A 714 8.93 3.54 25.43
N LEU A 715 9.96 3.35 26.24
CA LEU A 715 10.45 2.05 26.63
C LEU A 715 10.58 1.96 28.14
N ASP A 716 10.26 0.79 28.69
CA ASP A 716 10.39 0.51 30.11
C ASP A 716 11.59 -0.41 30.44
N LEU A 717 11.79 -0.73 31.72
CA LEU A 717 12.92 -1.56 32.13
C LEU A 717 12.80 -3.02 31.67
N PHE A 718 11.60 -3.54 31.40
CA PHE A 718 11.43 -4.89 30.87
C PHE A 718 11.91 -4.96 29.43
N PHE A 719 11.61 -3.94 28.61
CA PHE A 719 12.20 -3.83 27.28
C PHE A 719 13.74 -3.82 27.33
N VAL A 720 14.32 -3.05 28.24
CA VAL A 720 15.79 -2.99 28.40
C VAL A 720 16.35 -4.33 28.88
N GLU A 721 15.65 -5.03 29.76
CA GLU A 721 16.02 -6.38 30.21
C GLU A 721 16.06 -7.38 29.06
N ASP A 722 15.00 -7.43 28.25
CA ASP A 722 14.91 -8.32 27.09
C ASP A 722 15.96 -7.98 26.02
N LEU A 723 16.22 -6.69 25.82
CA LEU A 723 17.31 -6.24 24.96
C LEU A 723 18.68 -6.67 25.48
N LEU A 724 18.94 -6.61 26.79
CA LEU A 724 20.20 -7.07 27.40
C LEU A 724 20.35 -8.60 27.36
N ARG A 725 19.25 -9.36 27.46
CA ARG A 725 19.28 -10.83 27.28
C ARG A 725 19.74 -11.19 25.88
N GLU A 726 19.28 -10.44 24.87
CA GLU A 726 19.79 -10.61 23.51
C GLU A 726 21.21 -10.04 23.43
N LEU A 727 21.47 -8.75 23.61
CA LEU A 727 22.77 -8.14 23.33
C LEU A 727 23.93 -8.69 24.19
N GLY A 728 23.64 -9.15 25.40
CA GLY A 728 24.60 -9.59 26.40
C GLY A 728 24.97 -8.47 27.39
N PRO A 729 25.85 -8.77 28.37
CA PRO A 729 26.25 -7.83 29.41
C PRO A 729 26.93 -6.55 28.86
N MET A 730 26.62 -5.41 29.45
CA MET A 730 27.14 -4.09 29.06
C MET A 730 28.03 -3.50 30.15
N VAL A 731 29.20 -2.98 29.78
CA VAL A 731 30.12 -2.35 30.74
C VAL A 731 29.96 -0.84 30.71
N LEU A 732 29.52 -0.24 31.82
CA LEU A 732 29.47 1.21 31.99
C LEU A 732 30.81 1.70 32.54
N VAL A 733 31.73 2.07 31.65
CA VAL A 733 33.13 2.41 31.99
C VAL A 733 33.22 3.52 33.04
N ASP A 734 32.39 4.57 32.92
CA ASP A 734 32.39 5.71 33.85
C ASP A 734 31.90 5.35 35.27
N LYS A 735 31.17 4.24 35.38
CA LYS A 735 30.61 3.73 36.64
C LYS A 735 31.38 2.50 37.16
N GLY A 736 32.22 1.88 36.34
CA GLY A 736 33.00 0.68 36.69
C GLY A 736 32.15 -0.58 36.88
N GLU A 737 30.98 -0.64 36.25
CA GLU A 737 29.97 -1.68 36.48
C GLU A 737 29.65 -2.47 35.22
N THR A 738 29.26 -3.73 35.42
CA THR A 738 28.71 -4.59 34.38
C THR A 738 27.22 -4.77 34.61
N ILE A 739 26.43 -4.33 33.64
CA ILE A 739 24.97 -4.39 33.66
C ILE A 739 24.52 -5.61 32.86
N THR A 740 23.69 -6.43 33.48
CA THR A 740 23.06 -7.62 32.92
C THR A 740 21.56 -7.49 33.05
N ALA A 741 20.80 -8.32 32.32
CA ALA A 741 19.36 -8.43 32.51
C ALA A 741 19.00 -8.70 33.99
N ASP A 742 19.72 -9.61 34.63
CA ASP A 742 19.43 -10.05 36.01
C ASP A 742 19.72 -8.98 37.08
N ASN A 743 20.66 -8.06 36.84
CA ASN A 743 21.06 -7.04 37.82
C ASN A 743 20.59 -5.62 37.45
N LEU A 744 19.90 -5.46 36.31
CA LEU A 744 19.49 -4.16 35.77
C LEU A 744 18.73 -3.35 36.80
N PHE A 745 17.75 -3.96 37.46
CA PHE A 745 16.93 -3.31 38.48
C PHE A 745 17.79 -2.81 39.65
N GLU A 746 18.55 -3.70 40.29
CA GLU A 746 19.37 -3.36 41.46
C GLU A 746 20.35 -2.23 41.16
N LYS A 747 20.91 -2.21 39.94
CA LYS A 747 21.84 -1.18 39.49
C LYS A 747 21.14 0.12 39.13
N ALA A 748 20.00 0.05 38.44
CA ALA A 748 19.18 1.22 38.11
C ALA A 748 18.76 1.96 39.38
N GLU A 749 18.33 1.22 40.40
CA GLU A 749 18.01 1.78 41.69
C GLU A 749 19.26 2.39 42.33
N TYR A 750 20.34 1.62 42.56
CA TYR A 750 21.56 2.12 43.20
C TYR A 750 22.07 3.46 42.63
N TYR A 751 22.05 3.62 41.31
CA TYR A 751 22.53 4.85 40.66
C TYR A 751 21.51 5.99 40.60
N ALA A 752 20.21 5.70 40.70
CA ALA A 752 19.20 6.73 40.94
C ALA A 752 19.34 7.37 42.34
N GLU A 753 19.90 6.64 43.32
CA GLU A 753 20.05 7.10 44.72
C GLU A 753 21.43 7.67 45.03
N VAL A 754 22.50 6.98 44.61
CA VAL A 754 23.88 7.33 44.98
C VAL A 754 24.45 8.28 43.93
N ASN A 755 24.28 9.60 44.18
CA ASN A 755 24.85 10.76 43.46
C ASN A 755 23.87 11.61 42.61
N PHE A 756 22.55 11.40 42.65
CA PHE A 756 21.62 12.27 41.92
C PHE A 756 21.52 13.66 42.56
N LYS A 757 21.90 14.71 41.80
CA LYS A 757 21.59 16.11 42.11
C LYS A 757 20.74 16.66 40.95
N PRO A 758 19.48 17.07 41.18
CA PRO A 758 18.66 17.64 40.12
C PRO A 758 19.37 18.80 39.42
N GLY A 759 19.38 18.79 38.09
CA GLY A 759 19.92 19.89 37.28
C GLY A 759 21.45 19.99 37.24
N SER A 760 22.20 18.92 37.56
CA SER A 760 23.66 18.93 37.32
C SER A 760 23.94 18.95 35.83
N GLU A 761 24.32 20.10 35.29
CA GLU A 761 24.72 20.26 33.89
C GLU A 761 25.84 19.24 33.54
N GLY A 762 25.52 18.26 32.70
CA GLY A 762 26.50 17.42 32.01
C GLY A 762 26.70 15.98 32.50
N LYS A 763 25.86 15.40 33.36
CA LYS A 763 25.90 13.95 33.66
C LYS A 763 24.55 13.30 33.39
N SER A 764 24.52 12.37 32.43
CA SER A 764 23.33 11.58 32.12
C SER A 764 23.04 10.57 33.24
N ASP A 765 21.76 10.29 33.48
CA ASP A 765 21.30 9.24 34.39
C ASP A 765 21.85 7.86 33.96
N PHE A 766 21.91 6.90 34.87
CA PHE A 766 22.25 5.50 34.61
C PHE A 766 21.57 4.94 33.36
N LEU A 767 20.27 5.16 33.18
CA LEU A 767 19.53 4.67 32.02
C LEU A 767 19.99 5.35 30.72
N GLY A 768 20.44 6.60 30.80
CA GLY A 768 21.01 7.30 29.65
C GLY A 768 22.38 6.77 29.23
N ASP A 769 23.27 6.51 30.19
CA ASP A 769 24.57 5.89 29.91
C ASP A 769 24.40 4.46 29.34
N LEU A 770 23.44 3.71 29.88
CA LEU A 770 23.08 2.39 29.38
C LEU A 770 22.51 2.46 27.96
N GLY A 771 21.60 3.40 27.70
CA GLY A 771 21.05 3.65 26.36
C GLY A 771 22.14 4.02 25.35
N PHE A 772 23.14 4.82 25.77
CA PHE A 772 24.30 5.11 24.93
C PHE A 772 25.11 3.86 24.62
N GLN A 773 25.42 3.02 25.61
CA GLN A 773 26.16 1.77 25.36
C GLN A 773 25.38 0.80 24.47
N ILE A 774 24.08 0.63 24.70
CA ILE A 774 23.20 -0.16 23.82
C ILE A 774 23.29 0.36 22.39
N THR A 775 23.22 1.67 22.19
CA THR A 775 23.38 2.29 20.86
C THR A 775 24.72 1.93 20.23
N GLN A 776 25.83 1.99 20.97
CA GLN A 776 27.15 1.63 20.45
C GLN A 776 27.23 0.14 20.07
N THR A 777 26.61 -0.74 20.86
CA THR A 777 26.54 -2.17 20.54
C THR A 777 25.72 -2.41 19.29
N LEU A 778 24.56 -1.77 19.14
CA LEU A 778 23.71 -1.90 17.95
C LEU A 778 24.45 -1.49 16.66
N LYS A 779 25.29 -0.45 16.71
CA LYS A 779 26.11 -0.01 15.56
C LYS A 779 27.10 -1.06 15.04
N THR A 780 27.54 -1.96 15.91
CA THR A 780 28.57 -2.98 15.60
C THR A 780 27.99 -4.39 15.51
N LEU A 781 26.67 -4.53 15.68
CA LEU A 781 26.02 -5.82 15.78
C LEU A 781 26.02 -6.58 14.43
N PRO A 782 26.46 -7.84 14.40
CA PRO A 782 26.41 -8.66 13.19
C PRO A 782 24.97 -8.84 12.68
N LEU A 783 24.81 -8.89 11.35
CA LEU A 783 23.49 -9.00 10.71
C LEU A 783 22.67 -10.18 11.25
N SER A 784 23.31 -11.32 11.53
CA SER A 784 22.67 -12.53 12.07
C SER A 784 21.87 -12.32 13.36
N ARG A 785 22.23 -11.31 14.17
CA ARG A 785 21.56 -11.04 15.46
C ARG A 785 20.40 -10.05 15.32
N TRP A 786 20.30 -9.34 14.20
CA TRP A 786 19.22 -8.38 13.95
C TRP A 786 17.85 -9.05 13.88
N LEU A 787 17.75 -10.29 13.39
CA LEU A 787 16.47 -11.02 13.40
C LEU A 787 15.96 -11.28 14.82
N ASN A 788 16.85 -11.63 15.75
CA ASN A 788 16.47 -11.84 17.14
C ASN A 788 15.99 -10.52 17.76
N LEU A 789 16.67 -9.41 17.45
CA LEU A 789 16.24 -8.09 17.90
C LEU A 789 14.88 -7.68 17.36
N VAL A 790 14.58 -7.98 16.10
CA VAL A 790 13.23 -7.73 15.54
C VAL A 790 12.17 -8.54 16.28
N GLN A 791 12.49 -9.76 16.72
CA GLN A 791 11.57 -10.57 17.53
C GLN A 791 11.36 -9.96 18.92
N VAL A 792 12.42 -9.49 19.58
CA VAL A 792 12.33 -8.76 20.87
C VAL A 792 11.48 -7.51 20.71
N LEU A 793 11.74 -6.68 19.69
CA LEU A 793 10.96 -5.48 19.39
C LEU A 793 9.48 -5.83 19.15
N GLN A 794 9.19 -6.84 18.34
CA GLN A 794 7.82 -7.24 18.07
C GLN A 794 7.11 -7.73 19.34
N GLN A 795 7.78 -8.54 20.15
CA GLN A 795 7.26 -9.04 21.41
C GLN A 795 6.95 -7.86 22.34
N ASP A 796 7.87 -6.92 22.49
CA ASP A 796 7.74 -5.81 23.45
C ASP A 796 6.75 -4.74 23.00
N LEU A 797 6.52 -4.60 21.70
CA LEU A 797 5.39 -3.83 21.16
C LEU A 797 4.05 -4.49 21.50
N GLN A 798 3.95 -5.82 21.38
CA GLN A 798 2.73 -6.57 21.69
C GLN A 798 2.43 -6.60 23.20
N THR A 799 3.47 -6.73 24.02
CA THR A 799 3.36 -6.73 25.48
C THR A 799 3.35 -5.32 26.07
N LYS A 800 3.40 -4.27 25.24
CA LYS A 800 3.34 -2.85 25.65
C LYS A 800 4.47 -2.44 26.61
N HIS A 801 5.66 -3.00 26.40
CA HIS A 801 6.93 -2.58 27.01
C HIS A 801 7.71 -1.61 26.11
N LEU A 802 7.36 -1.59 24.83
CA LEU A 802 7.72 -0.55 23.86
C LEU A 802 6.43 0.04 23.29
N LEU A 803 6.31 1.37 23.30
CA LEU A 803 5.19 2.10 22.71
C LEU A 803 5.70 3.07 21.67
N LEU A 804 4.95 3.23 20.58
CA LEU A 804 5.29 4.11 19.47
C LEU A 804 4.20 5.15 19.24
N TYR A 805 4.59 6.34 18.84
CA TYR A 805 3.69 7.39 18.37
C TYR A 805 4.39 8.19 17.27
N PHE A 806 3.69 8.47 16.18
CA PHE A 806 4.17 9.31 15.09
C PHE A 806 3.20 10.46 14.81
N LYS A 807 3.73 11.65 14.50
CA LYS A 807 2.91 12.79 14.09
C LYS A 807 2.41 12.67 12.64
N GLU A 808 3.10 11.86 11.84
CA GLU A 808 2.73 11.54 10.46
C GLU A 808 1.51 10.60 10.45
N PRO A 809 0.33 11.02 9.92
CA PRO A 809 -0.92 10.27 10.06
C PRO A 809 -0.84 8.83 9.54
N VAL A 810 -0.19 8.61 8.39
CA VAL A 810 -0.08 7.27 7.79
C VAL A 810 0.75 6.32 8.66
N LEU A 811 1.76 6.84 9.38
CA LEU A 811 2.56 6.06 10.31
C LEU A 811 1.81 5.77 11.61
N GLU A 812 1.08 6.76 12.12
CA GLU A 812 0.27 6.59 13.32
C GLU A 812 -0.85 5.58 13.11
N ASP A 813 -1.56 5.64 11.97
CA ASP A 813 -2.59 4.67 11.63
C ASP A 813 -2.02 3.23 11.63
N LEU A 814 -0.82 3.02 11.09
CA LEU A 814 -0.16 1.72 11.12
C LEU A 814 0.15 1.27 12.56
N VAL A 815 0.66 2.17 13.40
CA VAL A 815 0.96 1.91 14.81
C VAL A 815 -0.31 1.54 15.58
N LEU A 816 -1.41 2.25 15.35
CA LEU A 816 -2.70 2.02 15.99
C LEU A 816 -3.35 0.71 15.51
N GLU A 817 -3.31 0.41 14.21
CA GLU A 817 -3.80 -0.84 13.64
C GLU A 817 -3.08 -2.08 14.22
N GLN A 818 -1.79 -1.96 14.55
CA GLN A 818 -1.03 -3.03 15.18
C GLN A 818 -1.11 -3.02 16.72
N ASN A 819 -1.86 -2.09 17.31
CA ASN A 819 -1.97 -1.88 18.76
C ASN A 819 -0.62 -1.60 19.45
N TRP A 820 0.30 -0.95 18.74
CA TRP A 820 1.64 -0.58 19.22
C TRP A 820 1.65 0.78 19.93
N GLY A 821 0.61 1.58 19.74
CA GLY A 821 0.50 2.92 20.31
C GLY A 821 -0.08 2.99 21.71
N GLY A 822 -0.42 1.86 22.34
CA GLY A 822 -0.97 1.86 23.71
C GLY A 822 -2.26 2.67 23.88
N LYS A 823 -2.99 2.93 22.78
CA LYS A 823 -4.25 3.69 22.75
C LYS A 823 -5.36 2.93 23.48
N VAL A 824 -6.34 3.65 24.02
CA VAL A 824 -7.57 2.99 24.50
C VAL A 824 -8.25 2.23 23.35
N GLN A 825 -8.67 0.98 23.60
CA GLN A 825 -9.38 0.18 22.61
C GLN A 825 -10.82 0.68 22.50
N GLU A 826 -11.33 0.85 21.28
CA GLU A 826 -12.74 1.16 21.03
C GLU A 826 -13.52 -0.14 20.86
N THR A 827 -14.49 -0.39 21.74
CA THR A 827 -15.34 -1.60 21.67
C THR A 827 -16.82 -1.23 21.81
N ALA A 828 -17.67 -1.91 21.03
CA ALA A 828 -19.12 -1.82 21.14
C ALA A 828 -19.70 -2.77 22.21
N GLY A 829 -18.85 -3.61 22.79
CA GLY A 829 -19.23 -4.58 23.82
C GLY A 829 -18.79 -4.17 25.22
N ASP A 830 -18.67 -5.17 26.09
CA ASP A 830 -18.14 -5.00 27.43
C ASP A 830 -16.62 -4.70 27.40
N PHE A 831 -16.14 -3.99 28.42
CA PHE A 831 -14.79 -3.46 28.47
C PHE A 831 -14.25 -3.40 29.89
N LEU A 832 -13.00 -3.80 30.07
CA LEU A 832 -12.26 -3.58 31.30
C LEU A 832 -10.85 -3.11 31.00
N TRP A 833 -10.46 -1.99 31.58
CA TRP A 833 -9.06 -1.58 31.66
C TRP A 833 -8.72 -1.11 33.07
N VAL A 834 -7.81 -1.84 33.72
CA VAL A 834 -7.34 -1.55 35.08
C VAL A 834 -6.00 -0.83 34.98
N VAL A 835 -6.01 0.45 35.34
CA VAL A 835 -4.85 1.34 35.24
C VAL A 835 -4.41 1.74 36.64
N ASP A 836 -3.27 1.20 37.06
CA ASP A 836 -2.57 1.66 38.26
C ASP A 836 -1.74 2.91 37.93
N SER A 837 -1.61 3.82 38.87
CA SER A 837 -0.73 4.98 38.79
C SER A 837 -0.15 5.22 40.17
N ASN A 838 1.07 4.74 40.39
CA ASN A 838 1.74 4.88 41.66
C ASN A 838 1.89 6.37 41.97
N VAL A 839 1.33 6.80 43.09
CA VAL A 839 1.41 8.18 43.59
C VAL A 839 2.15 8.27 44.92
N GLY A 840 2.86 7.20 45.29
CA GLY A 840 3.72 7.12 46.46
C GLY A 840 5.13 7.69 46.24
N GLY A 841 5.57 7.82 44.99
CA GLY A 841 6.93 8.30 44.68
C GLY A 841 8.03 7.28 45.01
N ASN A 842 7.65 6.01 45.20
CA ASN A 842 8.54 4.91 45.57
C ASN A 842 8.49 3.80 44.50
N LYS A 843 9.37 2.80 44.63
CA LYS A 843 9.52 1.72 43.66
C LYS A 843 8.81 0.45 44.14
N ALA A 844 7.69 0.63 44.82
CA ALA A 844 6.93 -0.45 45.43
C ALA A 844 6.33 -1.41 44.39
N ASP A 845 6.13 -0.99 43.13
CA ASP A 845 5.58 -1.86 42.08
C ASP A 845 6.48 -3.09 41.82
N TYR A 846 7.78 -3.02 42.09
CA TYR A 846 8.67 -4.20 42.01
C TYR A 846 8.27 -5.32 42.98
N PHE A 847 7.69 -4.95 44.13
CA PHE A 847 7.33 -5.85 45.21
C PHE A 847 5.84 -6.22 45.23
N VAL A 848 5.04 -5.66 44.33
CA VAL A 848 3.58 -5.88 44.30
C VAL A 848 3.20 -6.73 43.11
N ASP A 849 2.60 -7.88 43.38
CA ASP A 849 2.00 -8.72 42.35
C ASP A 849 0.49 -8.42 42.27
N ARG A 850 -0.03 -8.24 41.04
CA ARG A 850 -1.45 -7.95 40.77
C ARG A 850 -2.14 -9.13 40.10
N GLN A 851 -3.38 -9.40 40.50
CA GLN A 851 -4.27 -10.36 39.84
C GLN A 851 -5.65 -9.76 39.67
N VAL A 852 -6.28 -9.97 38.52
CA VAL A 852 -7.61 -9.42 38.20
C VAL A 852 -8.59 -10.55 37.89
N GLN A 853 -9.74 -10.53 38.56
CA GLN A 853 -10.86 -11.41 38.27
C GLN A 853 -12.06 -10.58 37.84
N TYR A 854 -12.58 -10.87 36.65
CA TYR A 854 -13.73 -10.22 36.05
C TYR A 854 -14.86 -11.22 35.91
N THR A 855 -15.97 -11.00 36.62
CA THR A 855 -17.12 -11.90 36.61
C THR A 855 -18.37 -11.17 36.17
N VAL A 856 -19.08 -11.75 35.20
CA VAL A 856 -20.33 -11.22 34.64
C VAL A 856 -21.46 -12.17 34.96
N GLU A 857 -22.58 -11.66 35.45
CA GLU A 857 -23.81 -12.42 35.67
C GLU A 857 -24.92 -11.86 34.78
N VAL A 858 -25.56 -12.74 34.01
CA VAL A 858 -26.71 -12.40 33.18
C VAL A 858 -28.01 -12.63 33.96
N GLY A 859 -28.74 -11.55 34.21
CA GLY A 859 -30.06 -11.56 34.80
C GLY A 859 -31.15 -12.18 33.90
N ARG A 860 -32.31 -12.48 34.48
CA ARG A 860 -33.44 -13.10 33.76
C ARG A 860 -34.05 -12.21 32.66
N ASP A 861 -33.86 -10.91 32.76
CA ASP A 861 -34.32 -9.92 31.79
C ASP A 861 -33.19 -9.45 30.85
N GLY A 862 -32.01 -10.07 30.94
CA GLY A 862 -30.83 -9.71 30.16
C GLY A 862 -29.98 -8.60 30.79
N GLU A 863 -30.30 -8.12 32.00
CA GLU A 863 -29.39 -7.23 32.73
C GLU A 863 -28.03 -7.89 32.96
N LEU A 864 -26.96 -7.11 32.81
CA LEU A 864 -25.59 -7.57 33.03
C LEU A 864 -25.03 -6.88 34.27
N THR A 865 -24.74 -7.68 35.29
CA THR A 865 -24.07 -7.22 36.51
C THR A 865 -22.66 -7.77 36.55
N VAL A 866 -21.71 -6.92 36.91
CA VAL A 866 -20.28 -7.22 36.90
C VAL A 866 -19.73 -7.13 38.30
N GLN A 867 -18.83 -8.06 38.63
CA GLN A 867 -17.95 -7.99 39.78
C GLN A 867 -16.50 -8.05 39.32
N VAL A 868 -15.70 -7.08 39.75
CA VAL A 868 -14.26 -7.03 39.53
C VAL A 868 -13.55 -7.15 40.86
N LEU A 869 -12.65 -8.12 40.98
CA LEU A 869 -11.75 -8.29 42.11
C LEU A 869 -10.31 -8.06 41.66
N ILE A 870 -9.64 -7.08 42.26
CA ILE A 870 -8.25 -6.77 41.97
C ILE A 870 -7.45 -7.07 43.24
N ASN A 871 -6.64 -8.11 43.18
CA ASN A 871 -5.83 -8.58 44.31
C ASN A 871 -4.41 -8.05 44.18
N TYR A 872 -3.98 -7.27 45.17
CA TYR A 872 -2.61 -6.78 45.31
C TYR A 872 -1.92 -7.55 46.44
N GLN A 873 -0.82 -8.24 46.11
CA GLN A 873 0.02 -8.93 47.07
C GLN A 873 1.37 -8.21 47.20
N HIS A 874 1.64 -7.63 48.36
CA HIS A 874 2.90 -6.93 48.61
C HIS A 874 3.93 -7.88 49.25
N ARG A 875 4.94 -8.30 48.47
CA ARG A 875 6.01 -9.22 48.88
C ARG A 875 7.17 -8.56 49.61
N GLY A 876 7.27 -7.23 49.60
CA GLY A 876 8.30 -6.51 50.34
C GLY A 876 8.25 -6.75 51.84
N GLU A 877 9.41 -6.76 52.50
CA GLU A 877 9.57 -7.18 53.90
C GLU A 877 9.53 -6.01 54.91
N SER A 878 9.65 -4.76 54.45
CA SER A 878 9.66 -3.59 55.33
C SER A 878 9.25 -2.31 54.59
N GLU A 879 9.05 -1.24 55.37
CA GLU A 879 8.83 0.12 54.86
C GLU A 879 10.12 0.78 54.32
N ALA A 880 11.24 0.06 54.30
CA ALA A 880 12.49 0.60 53.81
C ALA A 880 12.42 0.88 52.30
N TRP A 881 12.87 2.07 51.95
CA TRP A 881 13.09 2.49 50.57
C TRP A 881 14.20 1.62 49.91
N PRO A 882 14.18 1.31 48.59
CA PRO A 882 13.34 1.86 47.51
C PRO A 882 11.90 1.38 47.45
N GLY A 883 11.53 0.38 48.26
CA GLY A 883 10.15 -0.09 48.43
C GLY A 883 9.33 0.83 49.35
N GLY A 884 8.60 0.21 50.28
CA GLY A 884 7.66 0.88 51.18
C GLY A 884 6.21 0.61 50.82
N THR A 885 5.28 1.19 51.59
CA THR A 885 3.84 1.09 51.29
C THR A 885 3.54 1.49 49.84
N TYR A 886 2.88 0.59 49.11
CA TYR A 886 2.41 0.85 47.77
C TYR A 886 1.23 1.80 47.82
N LYS A 887 1.35 2.96 47.18
CA LYS A 887 0.31 4.01 47.18
C LYS A 887 -0.10 4.25 45.74
N ASP A 888 -1.34 3.94 45.44
CA ASP A 888 -1.82 3.92 44.06
C ASP A 888 -3.08 4.73 43.88
N TYR A 889 -3.18 5.38 42.72
CA TYR A 889 -4.41 5.97 42.24
C TYR A 889 -4.99 5.11 41.12
N LEU A 890 -5.80 4.14 41.54
CA LEU A 890 -6.40 3.12 40.70
C LEU A 890 -7.54 3.72 39.88
N ARG A 891 -7.50 3.51 38.56
CA ARG A 891 -8.57 3.85 37.62
C ARG A 891 -9.06 2.60 36.90
N VAL A 892 -10.34 2.29 37.04
CA VAL A 892 -10.99 1.15 36.37
C VAL A 892 -11.95 1.68 35.30
N TYR A 893 -11.58 1.52 34.04
CA TYR A 893 -12.37 1.93 32.89
C TYR A 893 -13.37 0.83 32.52
N THR A 894 -14.61 1.24 32.28
CA THR A 894 -15.77 0.40 32.01
C THR A 894 -16.65 1.06 30.94
N PRO A 895 -17.55 0.34 30.26
CA PRO A 895 -18.40 0.91 29.22
C PRO A 895 -19.13 2.17 29.68
N LEU A 896 -19.24 3.17 28.79
CA LEU A 896 -19.85 4.45 29.10
C LEU A 896 -21.30 4.30 29.59
N GLY A 897 -21.59 4.80 30.79
CA GLY A 897 -22.91 4.69 31.43
C GLY A 897 -23.02 3.54 32.43
N SER A 898 -21.95 2.79 32.68
CA SER A 898 -21.88 1.79 33.76
C SER A 898 -22.17 2.42 35.12
N LYS A 899 -22.90 1.71 35.98
CA LYS A 899 -23.35 2.26 37.28
C LYS A 899 -22.79 1.46 38.43
N LEU A 900 -21.94 2.11 39.23
CA LEU A 900 -21.36 1.54 40.44
C LEU A 900 -22.44 1.22 41.48
N ALA A 901 -22.45 -0.01 41.96
CA ALA A 901 -23.32 -0.47 43.04
C ALA A 901 -22.57 -0.48 44.38
N THR A 902 -21.39 -1.10 44.43
CA THR A 902 -20.55 -1.18 45.63
C THR A 902 -19.07 -1.09 45.26
N ALA A 903 -18.29 -0.48 46.15
CA ALA A 903 -16.83 -0.45 46.08
C ALA A 903 -16.25 -0.65 47.48
N GLU A 904 -15.25 -1.50 47.61
CA GLU A 904 -14.58 -1.80 48.88
C GLU A 904 -13.06 -1.59 48.76
N ASN A 905 -12.42 -1.28 49.90
CA ASN A 905 -10.97 -1.17 50.04
C ASN A 905 -10.30 -0.02 49.26
N PHE A 906 -11.05 1.06 49.03
CA PHE A 906 -10.53 2.40 48.74
C PHE A 906 -10.50 3.23 50.03
N ILE A 907 -9.53 4.15 50.17
CA ILE A 907 -9.40 4.99 51.38
C ILE A 907 -10.57 5.98 51.50
N ASP A 908 -10.91 6.68 50.41
CA ASP A 908 -11.97 7.70 50.38
C ASP A 908 -13.20 7.26 49.56
N GLY A 909 -13.24 5.98 49.15
CA GLY A 909 -14.15 5.49 48.09
C GLY A 909 -13.71 5.97 46.69
N PRO A 910 -14.14 5.28 45.61
CA PRO A 910 -13.82 5.73 44.26
C PRO A 910 -14.81 6.82 43.81
N ALA A 911 -14.29 7.84 43.12
CA ALA A 911 -15.08 8.74 42.30
C ALA A 911 -15.56 8.03 41.03
N THR A 912 -16.72 8.42 40.52
CA THR A 912 -17.16 8.04 39.17
C THR A 912 -16.99 9.24 38.26
N GLU A 913 -16.17 9.08 37.22
CA GLU A 913 -15.86 10.12 36.24
C GLU A 913 -15.99 9.59 34.80
N GLU A 914 -15.90 10.50 33.83
CA GLU A 914 -15.85 10.17 32.41
C GLU A 914 -14.48 10.56 31.88
N ASP A 915 -13.75 9.61 31.30
CA ASP A 915 -12.47 9.86 30.63
C ASP A 915 -12.36 8.94 29.40
N LEU A 916 -11.75 9.46 28.33
CA LEU A 916 -11.54 8.74 27.07
C LEU A 916 -12.79 8.07 26.47
N GLY A 917 -13.99 8.60 26.75
CA GLY A 917 -15.25 8.02 26.28
C GLY A 917 -15.76 6.82 27.09
N TYR A 918 -15.22 6.61 28.29
CA TYR A 918 -15.58 5.51 29.19
C TYR A 918 -16.01 6.02 30.57
N THR A 919 -16.77 5.20 31.30
CA THR A 919 -17.01 5.44 32.73
C THR A 919 -15.85 4.88 33.54
N VAL A 920 -15.26 5.72 34.39
CA VAL A 920 -14.09 5.39 35.18
C VAL A 920 -14.43 5.42 36.67
N PHE A 921 -14.13 4.33 37.36
CA PHE A 921 -14.12 4.29 38.82
C PHE A 921 -12.69 4.53 39.31
N ALA A 922 -12.45 5.71 39.89
CA ALA A 922 -11.11 6.20 40.20
C ALA A 922 -10.94 6.46 41.70
N GLY A 923 -9.91 5.93 42.34
CA GLY A 923 -9.72 6.13 43.78
C GLY A 923 -8.35 5.77 44.32
N TYR A 924 -8.07 6.26 45.52
CA TYR A 924 -6.79 6.06 46.21
C TYR A 924 -6.81 4.78 47.07
N LEU A 925 -5.71 4.02 47.01
CA LEU A 925 -5.49 2.83 47.85
C LEU A 925 -4.04 2.78 48.38
N GLU A 926 -3.86 2.07 49.49
CA GLU A 926 -2.54 1.84 50.09
C GLU A 926 -2.37 0.37 50.49
N VAL A 927 -1.34 -0.30 49.99
CA VAL A 927 -1.01 -1.69 50.34
C VAL A 927 0.32 -1.73 51.08
N SER A 928 0.29 -2.07 52.37
CA SER A 928 1.50 -2.15 53.19
C SER A 928 2.33 -3.40 52.88
N PRO A 929 3.65 -3.39 53.16
CA PRO A 929 4.53 -4.55 53.03
C PRO A 929 4.00 -5.78 53.76
N THR A 930 4.22 -6.97 53.19
CA THR A 930 3.74 -8.29 53.67
C THR A 930 2.22 -8.49 53.72
N THR A 931 1.44 -7.51 53.25
CA THR A 931 -0.02 -7.59 53.25
C THR A 931 -0.60 -7.96 51.89
N THR A 932 -1.88 -8.31 51.89
CA THR A 932 -2.67 -8.56 50.69
C THR A 932 -3.95 -7.75 50.80
N GLN A 933 -4.30 -7.04 49.73
CA GLN A 933 -5.50 -6.22 49.67
C GLN A 933 -6.28 -6.55 48.40
N ILE A 934 -7.59 -6.76 48.56
CA ILE A 934 -8.48 -7.08 47.45
C ILE A 934 -9.43 -5.91 47.26
N VAL A 935 -9.24 -5.14 46.19
CA VAL A 935 -10.22 -4.14 45.77
C VAL A 935 -11.39 -4.87 45.11
N SER A 936 -12.61 -4.56 45.53
CA SER A 936 -13.83 -5.16 45.00
C SER A 936 -14.73 -4.06 44.47
N LEU A 937 -15.14 -4.19 43.21
CA LEU A 937 -16.09 -3.30 42.54
C LEU A 937 -17.24 -4.15 42.02
N ALA A 938 -18.48 -3.74 42.31
CA ALA A 938 -19.67 -4.30 41.68
C ALA A 938 -20.46 -3.19 40.98
N TYR A 939 -20.85 -3.42 39.73
CA TYR A 939 -21.56 -2.44 38.92
C TYR A 939 -22.48 -3.12 37.90
N SER A 940 -23.35 -2.33 37.28
CA SER A 940 -24.20 -2.78 36.16
C SER A 940 -23.72 -2.15 34.86
N LEU A 941 -23.76 -2.92 33.77
CA LEU A 941 -23.45 -2.42 32.43
C LEU A 941 -24.61 -1.60 31.86
N PRO A 942 -24.33 -0.63 30.97
CA PRO A 942 -25.36 0.21 30.36
C PRO A 942 -26.29 -0.57 29.43
N ASP A 943 -25.73 -1.51 28.66
CA ASP A 943 -26.47 -2.30 27.68
C ASP A 943 -26.94 -3.64 28.28
N LYS A 944 -28.17 -4.01 27.93
CA LYS A 944 -28.74 -5.32 28.27
C LYS A 944 -28.54 -6.30 27.13
N LEU A 945 -28.39 -7.56 27.49
CA LEU A 945 -28.43 -8.68 26.55
C LEU A 945 -29.84 -8.78 25.95
N VAL A 946 -29.99 -8.59 24.64
CA VAL A 946 -31.31 -8.65 23.97
C VAL A 946 -31.75 -10.10 23.78
N LEU A 947 -32.44 -10.64 24.78
CA LEU A 947 -32.92 -12.03 24.78
C LEU A 947 -34.01 -12.25 23.70
N GLY A 948 -34.00 -13.41 23.05
CA GLY A 948 -35.04 -13.82 22.09
C GLY A 948 -34.76 -13.53 20.60
N LYS A 949 -33.56 -13.02 20.26
CA LYS A 949 -33.05 -13.03 18.88
C LYS A 949 -32.27 -14.32 18.61
N ASP A 950 -32.33 -14.83 17.38
CA ASP A 950 -31.40 -15.87 16.91
C ASP A 950 -29.97 -15.30 16.86
N ASN A 951 -28.98 -16.09 17.29
CA ASN A 951 -27.54 -15.75 17.33
C ASN A 951 -27.17 -14.58 18.25
N LEU A 952 -27.29 -14.80 19.55
CA LEU A 952 -26.95 -13.80 20.56
C LEU A 952 -25.44 -13.80 20.80
N THR A 953 -24.79 -12.63 20.70
CA THR A 953 -23.34 -12.50 20.91
C THR A 953 -23.06 -11.56 22.07
N TYR A 954 -22.21 -12.01 23.00
CA TYR A 954 -21.59 -11.18 24.02
C TYR A 954 -20.09 -11.06 23.69
N SER A 955 -19.58 -9.83 23.69
CA SER A 955 -18.18 -9.53 23.45
C SER A 955 -17.61 -8.71 24.60
N PHE A 956 -16.41 -9.06 25.05
CA PHE A 956 -15.66 -8.40 26.11
C PHE A 956 -14.24 -8.12 25.64
N MET A 957 -13.68 -6.98 26.06
CA MET A 957 -12.27 -6.64 25.84
C MET A 957 -11.59 -6.28 27.16
N GLY A 958 -10.65 -7.13 27.60
CA GLY A 958 -9.77 -6.85 28.73
C GLY A 958 -8.45 -6.25 28.25
N GLN A 959 -8.27 -4.95 28.43
CA GLN A 959 -7.08 -4.24 27.94
C GLN A 959 -5.92 -4.31 28.94
N LYS A 960 -4.72 -4.61 28.44
CA LYS A 960 -3.46 -4.59 29.19
C LYS A 960 -2.96 -3.16 29.39
N GLN A 961 -2.50 -2.85 30.60
CA GLN A 961 -1.76 -1.63 30.92
C GLN A 961 -0.27 -1.75 30.50
N ALA A 962 0.28 -0.68 29.93
CA ALA A 962 1.71 -0.59 29.63
C ALA A 962 2.56 -0.59 30.92
N GLY A 963 3.78 -1.15 30.87
CA GLY A 963 4.66 -1.30 32.05
C GLY A 963 4.26 -2.39 33.05
N ALA A 964 3.03 -2.92 32.94
CA ALA A 964 2.60 -4.07 33.71
C ALA A 964 3.23 -5.36 33.18
N ARG A 965 3.60 -6.27 34.09
CA ARG A 965 4.11 -7.61 33.71
C ARG A 965 2.95 -8.53 33.28
N ASP A 966 3.27 -9.78 33.00
CA ASP A 966 2.33 -10.88 32.79
C ASP A 966 1.52 -11.18 34.07
N GLU A 967 0.51 -10.37 34.32
CA GLU A 967 -0.36 -10.46 35.50
C GLU A 967 -1.47 -11.51 35.30
N ALA A 968 -1.86 -12.21 36.36
CA ALA A 968 -2.90 -13.22 36.25
C ALA A 968 -4.27 -12.57 36.00
N PHE A 969 -4.97 -13.03 34.96
CA PHE A 969 -6.29 -12.55 34.57
C PHE A 969 -7.27 -13.71 34.46
N GLN A 970 -8.44 -13.54 35.08
CA GLN A 970 -9.54 -14.49 35.00
C GLN A 970 -10.80 -13.78 34.53
N PHE A 971 -11.41 -14.31 33.47
CA PHE A 971 -12.75 -13.94 33.03
C PHE A 971 -13.73 -15.07 33.37
N ALA A 972 -14.92 -14.70 33.87
CA ALA A 972 -16.01 -15.63 34.09
C ALA A 972 -17.35 -14.99 33.70
N MET A 973 -18.22 -15.78 33.07
CA MET A 973 -19.59 -15.34 32.77
C MET A 973 -20.58 -16.45 33.12
N SER A 974 -21.64 -16.11 33.84
CA SER A 974 -22.74 -17.01 34.19
C SER A 974 -24.05 -16.56 33.54
N TRP A 975 -24.89 -17.52 33.13
CA TRP A 975 -26.14 -17.25 32.44
C TRP A 975 -27.31 -18.16 32.86
N PRO A 976 -28.58 -17.76 32.60
CA PRO A 976 -29.75 -18.57 32.92
C PRO A 976 -29.85 -19.88 32.13
N GLN A 977 -30.56 -20.87 32.66
CA GLN A 977 -30.70 -22.21 32.05
C GLN A 977 -31.32 -22.24 30.65
N TYR A 978 -32.06 -21.21 30.26
CA TYR A 978 -32.68 -21.15 28.93
C TYR A 978 -31.74 -20.65 27.83
N LEU A 979 -30.55 -20.13 28.17
CA LEU A 979 -29.51 -19.80 27.20
C LEU A 979 -28.54 -20.98 27.06
N THR A 980 -28.16 -21.30 25.82
CA THR A 980 -27.23 -22.39 25.51
C THR A 980 -26.03 -21.80 24.79
N LEU A 981 -24.82 -21.97 25.34
CA LEU A 981 -23.62 -21.50 24.67
C LEU A 981 -23.30 -22.38 23.45
N GLN A 982 -23.19 -21.76 22.27
CA GLN A 982 -22.85 -22.41 20.99
C GLN A 982 -21.35 -22.43 20.75
N SER A 983 -20.67 -21.31 21.02
CA SER A 983 -19.21 -21.20 20.87
C SER A 983 -18.62 -20.18 21.83
N ALA A 984 -17.36 -20.41 22.20
CA ALA A 984 -16.55 -19.48 22.97
C ALA A 984 -15.16 -19.33 22.33
N ASP A 985 -14.70 -18.09 22.24
CA ASP A 985 -13.34 -17.73 21.87
C ASP A 985 -12.84 -16.69 22.87
N PRO A 986 -11.76 -16.96 23.63
CA PRO A 986 -10.95 -18.18 23.65
C PRO A 986 -11.70 -19.41 24.18
N GLN A 987 -11.12 -20.59 23.97
CA GLN A 987 -11.62 -21.82 24.60
C GLN A 987 -11.43 -21.74 26.13
N GLY A 988 -12.42 -22.22 26.89
CA GLY A 988 -12.42 -22.15 28.35
C GLY A 988 -13.21 -23.29 28.99
N GLU A 989 -13.23 -23.32 30.32
CA GLU A 989 -13.97 -24.33 31.08
C GLU A 989 -15.45 -23.94 31.17
N ILE A 990 -16.34 -24.89 30.89
CA ILE A 990 -17.79 -24.71 30.99
C ILE A 990 -18.34 -25.67 32.04
N LEU A 991 -18.86 -25.12 33.14
CA LEU A 991 -19.46 -25.88 34.24
C LEU A 991 -20.73 -25.18 34.72
N SER A 992 -21.86 -25.91 34.73
CA SER A 992 -23.13 -25.44 35.30
C SER A 992 -23.59 -24.04 34.83
N GLN A 993 -23.66 -23.81 33.50
CA GLN A 993 -24.02 -22.51 32.90
C GLN A 993 -23.06 -21.35 33.26
N THR A 994 -21.80 -21.68 33.53
CA THR A 994 -20.73 -20.71 33.72
C THR A 994 -19.58 -21.05 32.78
N TYR A 995 -19.12 -20.06 32.03
CA TYR A 995 -17.88 -20.09 31.27
C TYR A 995 -16.77 -19.46 32.12
N LYS A 996 -15.58 -20.06 32.10
CA LYS A 996 -14.38 -19.53 32.77
C LYS A 996 -13.17 -19.61 31.84
N PHE A 997 -12.40 -18.53 31.84
CA PHE A 997 -11.15 -18.40 31.11
C PHE A 997 -10.08 -17.81 32.05
N GLN A 998 -8.90 -18.41 32.05
CA GLN A 998 -7.75 -17.97 32.85
C GLN A 998 -6.54 -17.85 31.94
N THR A 999 -5.82 -16.75 32.07
CA THR A 999 -4.62 -16.45 31.27
C THR A 999 -3.70 -15.47 32.01
N LEU A 1000 -2.58 -15.13 31.39
CA LEU A 1000 -1.77 -13.98 31.76
C LEU A 1000 -2.16 -12.79 30.86
N LEU A 1001 -2.32 -11.61 31.44
CA LEU A 1001 -2.61 -10.37 30.73
C LEU A 1001 -1.33 -9.79 30.10
N ASN A 1002 -0.71 -10.58 29.23
CA ASN A 1002 0.51 -10.21 28.49
C ASN A 1002 0.22 -9.48 27.18
N SER A 1003 -1.05 -9.42 26.77
CA SER A 1003 -1.60 -8.70 25.62
C SER A 1003 -3.08 -8.42 25.90
N ASP A 1004 -3.75 -7.62 25.06
CA ASP A 1004 -5.19 -7.39 25.19
C ASP A 1004 -5.97 -8.69 24.97
N GLN A 1005 -6.97 -8.93 25.82
CA GLN A 1005 -7.70 -10.21 25.90
C GLN A 1005 -9.16 -10.02 25.43
N PRO A 1006 -9.46 -10.25 24.14
CA PRO A 1006 -10.84 -10.32 23.68
C PRO A 1006 -11.49 -11.64 24.12
N VAL A 1007 -12.77 -11.57 24.49
CA VAL A 1007 -13.62 -12.75 24.74
C VAL A 1007 -14.92 -12.58 23.97
N VAL A 1008 -15.30 -13.60 23.19
CA VAL A 1008 -16.55 -13.64 22.43
C VAL A 1008 -17.30 -14.92 22.76
N LEU A 1009 -18.54 -14.76 23.24
CA LEU A 1009 -19.45 -15.85 23.59
C LEU A 1009 -20.70 -15.76 22.71
N GLN A 1010 -21.03 -16.84 22.01
CA GLN A 1010 -22.23 -16.93 21.17
C GLN A 1010 -23.22 -17.92 21.77
N PHE A 1011 -24.47 -17.50 21.93
CA PHE A 1011 -25.59 -18.24 22.52
C PHE A 1011 -26.69 -18.53 21.49
#